data_AF-A0A509L3G0-F1
#
_entry.id   AF-A0A509L3G0-F1
#
_cell.length_a   1.000
_cell.length_b   1.000
_cell.length_c   1.000
_cell.angle_alpha   90.00
_cell.angle_beta   90.00
_cell.angle_gamma   90.00
#
_symmetry.space_group_name_H-M   'P 1'
#
loop_
_entity.id
_entity.type
_entity.pdbx_description
1 polymer ?
#
loop_
_entity_poly.entity_id
_entity_poly.type
_entity_poly.pdbx_seq_one_letter_code
_entity_poly.pdbx_strand_id
1 'polypeptide(L)'
;ATDPGMAAMISAGSTGAVLFALWKVVPLVGEPWYGVIAIAGIATFVLSNLMGLKQTSVRRMLGYSSVAQTGLIIFVIGTGRITDFSTGTWGLILAALFFNHFLAKAGLFWLAGIVGRDRIDEWKGIAGRPLLLALMGLFIISLVGIPPLAGFWGKYALIMNLQGDSAWVLRGLVLLGSLLEAAYLLRWFGYAVGGEKSGDEKLPIKFSSILPPVLFAVLSIAASWFLTIDAFGNPPLFMAVLLAGIVLFALGRLPNMIKGLLSIGAVGWLAWHLIPNTTGYSQFFAGFFLVGGGVILIASMARRGHSIGFHALVVMMLGSLACLTTAKGPAEFFICWELMTVSSYLLILRGRKAKLPALMYVLFSLGGAYLLLAGLAAGNPAGAGWAGFSGGWEDFTWTLPALSLAAAGFLVKSATLGVHIWAPGSYAEAEDDASPLLSGILSKAGIFGLVAALGAAAASGLEANLLYTIIGWLGAFTALFGALYAAFQEDMKKLLAWSSIGQVGYIVMGLAAMNNMGWTAAAWQTIAHLLFSGLLFLAIAGVILRTGIRNMYETGGLIKKMPATFISVLIGIIALSGVPPLTGFAAKWLLYQSLIERGWYLQAGMAFFSSAIAFLYCFRLIHAIFLGQLKPKHTEVKEAPILMLIPQYILIMGIMLFSTFPGRLIKPASAMAAKLFPSPFVWDGFSVSTPLGYFNGTFVMLLVCALFGLMLLFLLLKGPRPRKIGQLNIVFAAERPESPATAHYAWAFFEPYRRAMAPVLRPLAKHFWDGVSEWTVTLGAMFRHVYTGNAQTNLLFILIYGIALFFISGGSL
;
A
#
# COMPACT_ATOMS: atom_id res chain seq x y z
N ALA A 1 3.76 -39.70 -11.71
CA ALA A 1 3.31 -38.29 -11.66
C ALA A 1 2.73 -37.93 -13.03
N THR A 2 1.55 -37.30 -13.10
CA THR A 2 0.95 -36.89 -14.38
C THR A 2 1.84 -35.88 -15.10
N ASP A 3 1.90 -36.00 -16.43
CA ASP A 3 2.58 -35.04 -17.29
C ASP A 3 1.97 -33.63 -17.08
N PRO A 4 2.78 -32.56 -17.00
CA PRO A 4 2.29 -31.21 -16.76
C PRO A 4 1.34 -30.69 -17.84
N GLY A 5 1.56 -31.08 -19.10
CA GLY A 5 0.66 -30.78 -20.22
C GLY A 5 -0.66 -31.52 -20.07
N MET A 6 -0.63 -32.81 -19.70
CA MET A 6 -1.84 -33.56 -19.36
C MET A 6 -2.60 -32.93 -18.19
N ALA A 7 -1.93 -32.49 -17.13
CA ALA A 7 -2.57 -31.83 -15.99
C ALA A 7 -3.23 -30.49 -16.38
N ALA A 8 -2.56 -29.70 -17.22
CA ALA A 8 -3.11 -28.48 -17.81
C ALA A 8 -4.36 -28.77 -18.66
N MET A 9 -4.30 -29.78 -19.54
CA MET A 9 -5.41 -30.19 -20.40
C MET A 9 -6.60 -30.70 -19.58
N ILE A 10 -6.37 -31.50 -18.54
CA ILE A 10 -7.43 -32.01 -17.67
C ILE A 10 -8.11 -30.85 -16.92
N SER A 11 -7.33 -29.91 -16.37
CA SER A 11 -7.89 -28.74 -15.66
C SER A 11 -8.74 -27.86 -16.59
N ALA A 12 -8.25 -27.60 -17.80
CA ALA A 12 -8.95 -26.79 -18.79
C ALA A 12 -10.18 -27.50 -19.38
N GLY A 13 -10.01 -28.75 -19.81
CA GLY A 13 -11.03 -29.55 -20.47
C GLY A 13 -12.19 -29.89 -19.55
N SER A 14 -11.93 -30.16 -18.27
CA SER A 14 -12.99 -30.41 -17.28
C SER A 14 -13.90 -29.19 -17.08
N THR A 15 -13.33 -27.99 -16.94
CA THR A 15 -14.11 -26.75 -16.83
C THR A 15 -14.92 -26.49 -18.11
N GLY A 16 -14.33 -26.72 -19.29
CA GLY A 16 -15.05 -26.59 -20.56
C GLY A 16 -16.19 -27.59 -20.71
N ALA A 17 -16.00 -28.84 -20.28
CA ALA A 17 -17.04 -29.87 -20.28
C ALA A 17 -18.19 -29.52 -19.32
N VAL A 18 -17.88 -29.02 -18.11
CA VAL A 18 -18.89 -28.56 -17.14
C VAL A 18 -19.67 -27.37 -17.72
N LEU A 19 -18.98 -26.40 -18.32
CA LEU A 19 -19.59 -25.25 -18.97
C LEU A 19 -20.55 -25.69 -20.08
N PHE A 20 -20.12 -26.59 -20.97
CA PHE A 20 -20.94 -27.13 -22.04
C PHE A 20 -22.15 -27.90 -21.53
N ALA A 21 -21.95 -28.77 -20.53
CA ALA A 21 -23.02 -29.57 -19.92
C ALA A 21 -24.08 -28.65 -19.28
N LEU A 22 -23.65 -27.68 -18.46
CA LEU A 22 -24.57 -26.72 -17.84
C LEU A 22 -25.28 -25.86 -18.89
N TRP A 23 -24.56 -25.37 -19.91
CA TRP A 23 -25.18 -24.61 -20.99
C TRP A 23 -26.30 -25.39 -21.71
N LYS A 24 -26.20 -26.72 -21.80
CA LYS A 24 -27.24 -27.59 -22.36
C LYS A 24 -28.33 -28.01 -21.38
N VAL A 25 -27.99 -28.25 -20.12
CA VAL A 25 -28.90 -28.82 -19.11
C VAL A 25 -29.69 -27.74 -18.38
N VAL A 26 -29.08 -26.60 -18.06
CA VAL A 26 -29.73 -25.56 -17.27
C VAL A 26 -31.00 -25.02 -17.97
N PRO A 27 -31.10 -24.91 -19.32
CA PRO A 27 -32.34 -24.55 -19.99
C PRO A 27 -33.49 -25.53 -19.81
N LEU A 28 -33.17 -26.81 -19.53
CA LEU A 28 -34.14 -27.91 -19.43
C LEU A 28 -34.76 -28.01 -18.03
N VAL A 29 -34.06 -27.57 -16.98
CA VAL A 29 -34.50 -27.70 -15.58
C VAL A 29 -35.33 -26.52 -15.07
N GLY A 30 -35.31 -25.36 -15.74
CA GLY A 30 -36.13 -24.19 -15.41
C GLY A 30 -35.57 -23.28 -14.29
N GLU A 31 -36.24 -22.15 -14.05
CA GLU A 31 -35.79 -21.08 -13.12
C GLU A 31 -35.54 -21.49 -11.66
N PRO A 32 -36.31 -22.41 -11.04
CA PRO A 32 -36.10 -22.79 -9.64
C PRO A 32 -34.69 -23.35 -9.35
N TRP A 33 -34.04 -23.94 -10.36
CA TRP A 33 -32.71 -24.53 -10.25
C TRP A 33 -31.58 -23.50 -10.37
N TYR A 34 -31.85 -22.29 -10.87
CA TYR A 34 -30.81 -21.28 -11.09
C TYR A 34 -30.19 -20.81 -9.77
N GLY A 35 -31.03 -20.60 -8.76
CA GLY A 35 -30.58 -20.27 -7.40
C GLY A 35 -29.74 -21.38 -6.76
N VAL A 36 -30.15 -22.64 -6.93
CA VAL A 36 -29.41 -23.80 -6.41
C VAL A 36 -28.03 -23.90 -7.06
N ILE A 37 -27.96 -23.70 -8.38
CA ILE A 37 -26.70 -23.73 -9.14
C ILE A 37 -25.80 -22.55 -8.73
N ALA A 38 -26.37 -21.36 -8.55
CA ALA A 38 -25.62 -20.20 -8.06
C ALA A 38 -25.04 -20.45 -6.67
N ILE A 39 -25.84 -20.95 -5.72
CA ILE A 39 -25.41 -21.27 -4.35
C ILE A 39 -24.32 -22.34 -4.36
N ALA A 40 -24.50 -23.42 -5.12
CA ALA A 40 -23.50 -24.47 -5.27
C ALA A 40 -22.19 -23.93 -5.86
N GLY A 41 -22.27 -23.07 -6.88
CA GLY A 41 -21.12 -22.42 -7.51
C GLY A 41 -20.34 -21.53 -6.55
N ILE A 42 -21.01 -20.62 -5.84
CA ILE A 42 -20.33 -19.69 -4.92
C ILE A 42 -19.77 -20.41 -3.69
N ALA A 43 -20.48 -21.41 -3.16
CA ALA A 43 -19.98 -22.26 -2.08
C ALA A 43 -18.72 -23.01 -2.53
N THR A 44 -18.74 -23.59 -3.73
CA THR A 44 -17.57 -24.27 -4.32
C THR A 44 -16.39 -23.31 -4.47
N PHE A 45 -16.63 -22.09 -4.94
CA PHE A 45 -15.61 -21.06 -5.07
C PHE A 45 -14.94 -20.70 -3.73
N VAL A 46 -15.74 -20.42 -2.70
CA VAL A 46 -15.22 -20.01 -1.38
C VAL A 46 -14.53 -21.18 -0.68
N LEU A 47 -15.19 -22.34 -0.58
CA LEU A 47 -14.66 -23.50 0.15
C LEU A 47 -13.39 -24.06 -0.50
N SER A 48 -13.30 -24.08 -1.83
CA SER A 48 -12.10 -24.56 -2.53
C SER A 48 -10.90 -23.65 -2.29
N ASN A 49 -11.10 -22.33 -2.31
CA ASN A 49 -10.04 -21.37 -2.00
C ASN A 49 -9.60 -21.46 -0.52
N LEU A 50 -10.55 -21.69 0.39
CA LEU A 50 -10.27 -21.89 1.81
C LEU A 50 -9.40 -23.15 2.05
N MET A 51 -9.73 -24.28 1.40
CA MET A 51 -8.92 -25.51 1.44
C MET A 51 -7.54 -25.33 0.80
N GLY A 52 -7.43 -24.43 -0.18
CA GLY A 52 -6.18 -24.05 -0.85
C GLY A 52 -5.14 -23.42 0.11
N LEU A 53 -5.59 -22.70 1.14
CA LEU A 53 -4.69 -21.98 2.08
C LEU A 53 -3.68 -22.88 2.78
N LYS A 54 -4.02 -24.12 3.11
CA LYS A 54 -3.12 -25.04 3.83
C LYS A 54 -2.24 -25.86 2.88
N GLN A 55 -2.42 -25.73 1.57
CA GLN A 55 -1.67 -26.53 0.60
C GLN A 55 -0.23 -26.05 0.49
N THR A 56 0.68 -27.01 0.63
CA THR A 56 2.13 -26.83 0.42
C THR A 56 2.59 -27.44 -0.90
N SER A 57 1.78 -28.31 -1.50
CA SER A 57 2.02 -28.92 -2.81
C SER A 57 1.44 -28.02 -3.90
N VAL A 58 2.27 -27.62 -4.86
CA VAL A 58 1.95 -26.74 -5.98
C VAL A 58 0.83 -27.35 -6.82
N ARG A 59 0.92 -28.63 -7.19
CA ARG A 59 -0.10 -29.27 -8.03
C ARG A 59 -1.45 -29.33 -7.33
N ARG A 60 -1.48 -29.67 -6.03
CA ARG A 60 -2.72 -29.68 -5.24
C ARG A 60 -3.30 -28.28 -5.08
N MET A 61 -2.47 -27.30 -4.74
CA MET A 61 -2.88 -25.91 -4.60
C MET A 61 -3.49 -25.37 -5.91
N LEU A 62 -2.83 -25.63 -7.05
CA LEU A 62 -3.36 -25.26 -8.37
C LEU A 62 -4.68 -25.97 -8.68
N GLY A 63 -4.82 -27.24 -8.29
CA GLY A 63 -6.06 -28.01 -8.42
C GLY A 63 -7.23 -27.42 -7.64
N TYR A 64 -7.06 -27.10 -6.36
CA TYR A 64 -8.10 -26.42 -5.56
C TYR A 64 -8.49 -25.07 -6.16
N SER A 65 -7.50 -24.29 -6.59
CA SER A 65 -7.75 -23.03 -7.28
C SER A 65 -8.46 -23.24 -8.62
N SER A 66 -8.26 -24.37 -9.30
CA SER A 66 -9.04 -24.68 -10.52
C SER A 66 -10.50 -24.97 -10.20
N VAL A 67 -10.76 -25.82 -9.21
CA VAL A 67 -12.12 -26.12 -8.74
C VAL A 67 -12.84 -24.84 -8.29
N ALA A 68 -12.12 -23.94 -7.61
CA ALA A 68 -12.68 -22.65 -7.21
C ALA A 68 -13.15 -21.86 -8.44
N GLN A 69 -12.29 -21.64 -9.43
CA GLN A 69 -12.61 -20.88 -10.64
C GLN A 69 -13.75 -21.51 -11.45
N THR A 70 -13.80 -22.84 -11.54
CA THR A 70 -14.96 -23.55 -12.09
C THR A 70 -16.23 -23.24 -11.29
N GLY A 71 -16.16 -23.23 -9.97
CA GLY A 71 -17.27 -22.81 -9.09
C GLY A 71 -17.74 -21.38 -9.36
N LEU A 72 -16.83 -20.44 -9.60
CA LEU A 72 -17.17 -19.06 -9.96
C LEU A 72 -17.88 -18.99 -11.32
N ILE A 73 -17.44 -19.79 -12.30
CA ILE A 73 -18.09 -19.93 -13.61
C ILE A 73 -19.51 -20.50 -13.44
N ILE A 74 -19.69 -21.54 -12.61
CA ILE A 74 -21.00 -22.11 -12.30
C ILE A 74 -21.91 -21.07 -11.63
N PHE A 75 -21.36 -20.27 -10.71
CA PHE A 75 -22.09 -19.19 -10.06
C PHE A 75 -22.63 -18.18 -11.09
N VAL A 76 -21.79 -17.76 -12.03
CA VAL A 76 -22.19 -16.84 -13.12
C VAL A 76 -23.30 -17.44 -13.98
N ILE A 77 -23.23 -18.73 -14.30
CA ILE A 77 -24.30 -19.44 -15.05
C ILE A 77 -25.62 -19.40 -14.28
N GLY A 78 -25.57 -19.67 -12.97
CA GLY A 78 -26.75 -19.65 -12.11
C GLY A 78 -27.36 -18.26 -11.94
N THR A 79 -26.54 -17.20 -11.78
CA THR A 79 -27.06 -15.83 -11.59
C THR A 79 -27.43 -15.13 -12.89
N GLY A 80 -26.79 -15.49 -14.01
CA GLY A 80 -26.85 -14.72 -15.25
C GLY A 80 -28.12 -14.88 -16.08
N ARG A 81 -29.04 -15.80 -15.73
CA ARG A 81 -30.19 -16.27 -16.55
C ARG A 81 -29.75 -16.72 -17.95
N ILE A 82 -30.02 -17.96 -18.32
CA ILE A 82 -29.41 -18.59 -19.50
C ILE A 82 -29.75 -17.93 -20.84
N THR A 83 -30.84 -17.17 -20.86
CA THR A 83 -31.38 -16.55 -22.06
C THR A 83 -30.54 -15.39 -22.59
N ASP A 84 -29.60 -14.84 -21.82
CA ASP A 84 -28.85 -13.61 -22.16
C ASP A 84 -27.34 -13.84 -22.43
N PHE A 85 -26.89 -15.09 -22.48
CA PHE A 85 -25.47 -15.42 -22.68
C PHE A 85 -24.98 -15.28 -24.13
N SER A 86 -25.88 -15.26 -25.12
CA SER A 86 -25.50 -15.28 -26.54
C SER A 86 -25.02 -13.92 -27.07
N THR A 87 -25.47 -12.81 -26.47
CA THR A 87 -25.12 -11.44 -26.90
C THR A 87 -25.03 -10.39 -25.77
N GLY A 88 -25.25 -10.77 -24.50
CA GLY A 88 -25.31 -9.85 -23.37
C GLY A 88 -24.06 -9.83 -22.46
N THR A 89 -24.07 -8.90 -21.49
CA THR A 89 -22.99 -8.65 -20.50
C THR A 89 -22.56 -9.92 -19.74
N TRP A 90 -23.51 -10.80 -19.42
CA TRP A 90 -23.25 -12.06 -18.73
C TRP A 90 -22.44 -13.06 -19.58
N GLY A 91 -22.62 -13.06 -20.90
CA GLY A 91 -21.82 -13.85 -21.84
C GLY A 91 -20.36 -13.41 -21.85
N LEU A 92 -20.12 -12.09 -21.85
CA LEU A 92 -18.78 -11.52 -21.76
C LEU A 92 -18.08 -11.83 -20.43
N ILE A 93 -18.81 -11.75 -19.31
CA ILE A 93 -18.30 -12.13 -17.98
C ILE A 93 -17.85 -13.60 -17.99
N LEU A 94 -18.72 -14.49 -18.48
CA LEU A 94 -18.46 -15.92 -18.54
C LEU A 94 -17.24 -16.25 -19.42
N ALA A 95 -17.17 -15.65 -20.61
CA ALA A 95 -16.06 -15.82 -21.53
C ALA A 95 -14.75 -15.31 -20.91
N ALA A 96 -14.74 -14.10 -20.34
CA ALA A 96 -13.55 -13.52 -19.72
C ALA A 96 -13.01 -14.38 -18.57
N LEU A 97 -13.88 -14.89 -17.69
CA LEU A 97 -13.49 -15.77 -16.60
C LEU A 97 -12.97 -17.12 -17.10
N PHE A 98 -13.66 -17.73 -18.07
CA PHE A 98 -13.26 -19.01 -18.66
C PHE A 98 -11.90 -18.94 -19.38
N PHE A 99 -11.73 -17.97 -20.29
CA PHE A 99 -10.47 -17.80 -21.02
C PHE A 99 -9.31 -17.45 -20.09
N ASN A 100 -9.54 -16.60 -19.09
CA ASN A 100 -8.52 -16.29 -18.08
C ASN A 100 -8.11 -17.54 -17.29
N HIS A 101 -9.09 -18.32 -16.82
CA HIS A 101 -8.83 -19.57 -16.12
C HIS A 101 -8.02 -20.51 -17.00
N PHE A 102 -8.45 -20.73 -18.25
CA PHE A 102 -7.77 -21.59 -19.21
C PHE A 102 -6.29 -21.21 -19.41
N LEU A 103 -6.03 -19.97 -19.82
CA LEU A 103 -4.67 -19.52 -20.15
C LEU A 103 -3.75 -19.51 -18.93
N ALA A 104 -4.23 -18.95 -17.81
CA ALA A 104 -3.40 -18.80 -16.63
C ALA A 104 -3.14 -20.12 -15.91
N LYS A 105 -4.12 -21.03 -15.88
CA LYS A 105 -3.92 -22.38 -15.32
C LYS A 105 -3.02 -23.23 -16.18
N ALA A 106 -3.24 -23.25 -17.48
CA ALA A 106 -2.36 -23.98 -18.40
C ALA A 106 -0.91 -23.49 -18.24
N GLY A 107 -0.70 -22.18 -18.18
CA GLY A 107 0.60 -21.57 -17.91
C GLY A 107 1.23 -22.01 -16.58
N LEU A 108 0.49 -21.97 -15.47
CA LEU A 108 1.03 -22.32 -14.14
C LEU A 108 1.30 -23.82 -13.97
N PHE A 109 0.43 -24.70 -14.46
CA PHE A 109 0.69 -26.15 -14.42
C PHE A 109 1.90 -26.51 -15.27
N TRP A 110 2.04 -25.87 -16.43
CA TRP A 110 3.20 -26.07 -17.29
C TRP A 110 4.50 -25.57 -16.64
N LEU A 111 4.48 -24.39 -16.02
CA LEU A 111 5.61 -23.87 -15.23
C LEU A 111 5.96 -24.81 -14.06
N ALA A 112 4.95 -25.35 -13.36
CA ALA A 112 5.18 -26.35 -12.32
C ALA A 112 5.84 -27.63 -12.85
N GLY A 113 5.51 -27.98 -14.09
CA GLY A 113 6.18 -29.04 -14.85
C GLY A 113 7.65 -28.78 -15.13
N ILE A 114 7.97 -27.59 -15.66
CA ILE A 114 9.33 -27.16 -15.97
C ILE A 114 10.21 -27.16 -14.72
N VAL A 115 9.67 -26.63 -13.61
CA VAL A 115 10.41 -26.52 -12.35
C VAL A 115 10.60 -27.89 -11.70
N GLY A 116 9.63 -28.79 -11.83
CA GLY A 116 9.72 -30.17 -11.34
C GLY A 116 9.75 -30.30 -9.81
N ARG A 117 9.50 -29.22 -9.06
CA ARG A 117 9.44 -29.20 -7.59
C ARG A 117 7.98 -29.10 -7.14
N ASP A 118 7.51 -30.07 -6.35
CA ASP A 118 6.11 -30.08 -5.92
C ASP A 118 5.87 -29.19 -4.70
N ARG A 119 6.84 -29.00 -3.80
CA ARG A 119 6.61 -28.18 -2.60
C ARG A 119 6.91 -26.70 -2.83
N ILE A 120 6.03 -25.81 -2.35
CA ILE A 120 6.18 -24.35 -2.54
C ILE A 120 7.48 -23.79 -1.96
N ASP A 121 8.03 -24.39 -0.90
CA ASP A 121 9.26 -23.94 -0.23
C ASP A 121 10.54 -24.29 -0.99
N GLU A 122 10.46 -25.20 -1.96
CA GLU A 122 11.55 -25.59 -2.86
C GLU A 122 11.70 -24.65 -4.07
N TRP A 123 10.77 -23.71 -4.27
CA TRP A 123 10.73 -22.82 -5.43
C TRP A 123 11.75 -21.66 -5.38
N LYS A 124 12.58 -21.60 -4.33
CA LYS A 124 13.59 -20.55 -4.11
C LYS A 124 14.59 -20.41 -5.27
N GLY A 125 14.88 -21.50 -5.99
CA GLY A 125 15.86 -21.52 -7.10
C GLY A 125 15.43 -20.77 -8.36
N ILE A 126 14.15 -20.37 -8.48
CA ILE A 126 13.63 -19.67 -9.68
C ILE A 126 14.01 -18.19 -9.67
N ALA A 127 14.39 -17.62 -8.53
CA ALA A 127 14.80 -16.23 -8.39
C ALA A 127 15.91 -15.81 -9.40
N GLY A 128 16.75 -16.76 -9.84
CA GLY A 128 17.78 -16.54 -10.86
C GLY A 128 17.29 -16.53 -12.31
N ARG A 129 16.01 -16.81 -12.58
CA ARG A 129 15.40 -16.95 -13.92
C ARG A 129 14.29 -15.90 -14.09
N PRO A 130 14.62 -14.65 -14.48
CA PRO A 130 13.67 -13.53 -14.50
C PRO A 130 12.46 -13.76 -15.41
N LEU A 131 12.63 -14.47 -16.54
CA LEU A 131 11.53 -14.79 -17.44
C LEU A 131 10.49 -15.70 -16.79
N LEU A 132 10.90 -16.76 -16.09
CA LEU A 132 9.98 -17.69 -15.44
C LEU A 132 9.23 -17.02 -14.28
N LEU A 133 9.93 -16.17 -13.51
CA LEU A 133 9.29 -15.36 -12.48
C LEU A 133 8.27 -14.38 -13.07
N ALA A 134 8.59 -13.75 -14.20
CA ALA A 134 7.67 -12.83 -14.88
C ALA A 134 6.42 -13.57 -15.39
N LEU A 135 6.59 -14.74 -16.03
CA LEU A 135 5.47 -15.58 -16.48
C LEU A 135 4.61 -16.05 -15.30
N MET A 136 5.23 -16.55 -14.23
CA MET A 136 4.54 -16.97 -13.01
C MET A 136 3.75 -15.81 -12.40
N GLY A 137 4.40 -14.64 -12.25
CA GLY A 137 3.76 -13.44 -11.72
C GLY A 137 2.57 -13.01 -12.57
N LEU A 138 2.71 -12.99 -13.90
CA LEU A 138 1.63 -12.65 -14.82
C LEU A 138 0.42 -13.56 -14.65
N PHE A 139 0.61 -14.88 -14.65
CA PHE A 139 -0.51 -15.81 -14.50
C PHE A 139 -1.17 -15.74 -13.12
N ILE A 140 -0.39 -15.52 -12.06
CA ILE A 140 -0.94 -15.34 -10.71
C ILE A 140 -1.76 -14.05 -10.63
N ILE A 141 -1.23 -12.92 -11.10
CA ILE A 141 -1.93 -11.63 -11.15
C ILE A 141 -3.23 -11.79 -11.96
N SER A 142 -3.19 -12.52 -13.07
CA SER A 142 -4.36 -12.79 -13.92
C SER A 142 -5.44 -13.61 -13.22
N LEU A 143 -5.06 -14.69 -12.50
CA LEU A 143 -6.02 -15.53 -11.76
C LEU A 143 -6.64 -14.80 -10.57
N VAL A 144 -5.82 -14.09 -9.80
CA VAL A 144 -6.30 -13.29 -8.67
C VAL A 144 -7.29 -12.24 -9.16
N GLY A 145 -7.15 -11.78 -10.42
CA GLY A 145 -7.99 -10.76 -11.02
C GLY A 145 -7.48 -9.36 -10.71
N ILE A 146 -6.16 -9.21 -10.64
CA ILE A 146 -5.51 -7.91 -10.50
C ILE A 146 -5.40 -7.27 -11.90
N PRO A 147 -5.87 -6.03 -12.08
CA PRO A 147 -5.85 -5.34 -13.37
C PRO A 147 -4.44 -5.04 -13.88
N PRO A 148 -4.27 -4.82 -15.20
CA PRO A 148 -5.31 -4.80 -16.24
C PRO A 148 -5.61 -6.17 -16.87
N LEU A 149 -5.08 -7.27 -16.31
CA LEU A 149 -5.14 -8.60 -16.95
C LEU A 149 -6.58 -9.10 -17.12
N ALA A 150 -6.81 -10.01 -18.08
CA ALA A 150 -8.15 -10.42 -18.50
C ALA A 150 -9.04 -10.93 -17.35
N GLY A 151 -8.47 -11.60 -16.34
CA GLY A 151 -9.21 -12.06 -15.17
C GLY A 151 -9.81 -10.96 -14.31
N PHE A 152 -9.26 -9.74 -14.35
CA PHE A 152 -9.85 -8.58 -13.69
C PHE A 152 -11.19 -8.23 -14.32
N TRP A 153 -11.26 -8.11 -15.64
CA TRP A 153 -12.48 -7.66 -16.34
C TRP A 153 -13.68 -8.57 -16.08
N GLY A 154 -13.48 -9.89 -16.09
CA GLY A 154 -14.53 -10.85 -15.76
C GLY A 154 -15.06 -10.68 -14.33
N LYS A 155 -14.16 -10.59 -13.33
CA LYS A 155 -14.55 -10.41 -11.93
C LYS A 155 -15.14 -9.02 -11.66
N TYR A 156 -14.57 -7.98 -12.26
CA TYR A 156 -15.04 -6.60 -12.13
C TYR A 156 -16.46 -6.44 -12.68
N ALA A 157 -16.69 -6.92 -13.92
CA ALA A 157 -18.01 -6.89 -14.53
C ALA A 157 -19.02 -7.71 -13.73
N LEU A 158 -18.63 -8.87 -13.18
CA LEU A 158 -19.49 -9.63 -12.27
C LEU A 158 -19.91 -8.79 -11.05
N ILE A 159 -18.96 -8.18 -10.34
CA ILE A 159 -19.25 -7.40 -9.13
C ILE A 159 -20.16 -6.20 -9.43
N MET A 160 -19.93 -5.51 -10.55
CA MET A 160 -20.71 -4.34 -10.97
C MET A 160 -22.13 -4.71 -11.42
N ASN A 161 -22.34 -5.90 -11.99
CA ASN A 161 -23.65 -6.32 -12.52
C ASN A 161 -24.50 -7.14 -11.54
N LEU A 162 -23.99 -7.54 -10.38
CA LEU A 162 -24.81 -8.17 -9.34
C LEU A 162 -25.83 -7.17 -8.79
N GLN A 163 -27.12 -7.51 -8.85
CA GLN A 163 -28.26 -6.67 -8.42
C GLN A 163 -29.20 -7.44 -7.47
N GLY A 164 -30.07 -6.71 -6.76
CA GLY A 164 -31.04 -7.24 -5.80
C GLY A 164 -30.58 -7.19 -4.33
N ASP A 165 -31.49 -7.50 -3.41
CA ASP A 165 -31.27 -7.36 -1.95
C ASP A 165 -30.10 -8.22 -1.44
N SER A 166 -29.87 -9.38 -2.05
CA SER A 166 -28.77 -10.30 -1.72
C SER A 166 -27.45 -9.97 -2.42
N ALA A 167 -27.41 -8.99 -3.33
CA ALA A 167 -26.22 -8.66 -4.11
C ALA A 167 -25.02 -8.32 -3.24
N TRP A 168 -25.25 -7.68 -2.10
CA TRP A 168 -24.20 -7.34 -1.14
C TRP A 168 -23.49 -8.56 -0.57
N VAL A 169 -24.25 -9.58 -0.18
CA VAL A 169 -23.71 -10.84 0.35
C VAL A 169 -22.93 -11.56 -0.75
N LEU A 170 -23.50 -11.62 -1.96
CA LEU A 170 -22.87 -12.29 -3.11
C LEU A 170 -21.57 -11.60 -3.54
N ARG A 171 -21.55 -10.26 -3.63
CA ARG A 171 -20.33 -9.48 -3.88
C ARG A 171 -19.28 -9.77 -2.81
N GLY A 172 -19.68 -9.78 -1.55
CA GLY A 172 -18.81 -10.12 -0.41
C GLY A 172 -18.17 -11.51 -0.55
N LEU A 173 -18.95 -12.54 -0.93
CA LEU A 173 -18.45 -13.90 -1.10
C LEU A 173 -17.49 -14.03 -2.30
N VAL A 174 -17.77 -13.38 -3.44
CA VAL A 174 -16.87 -13.38 -4.61
C VAL A 174 -15.54 -12.69 -4.28
N LEU A 175 -15.59 -11.57 -3.56
CA LEU A 175 -14.39 -10.84 -3.15
C LEU A 175 -13.59 -11.60 -2.09
N LEU A 176 -14.26 -12.21 -1.12
CA LEU A 176 -13.63 -13.04 -0.10
C LEU A 176 -12.93 -14.25 -0.72
N GLY A 177 -13.60 -15.00 -1.61
CA GLY A 177 -12.98 -16.13 -2.30
C GLY A 177 -11.78 -15.70 -3.14
N SER A 178 -11.85 -14.54 -3.81
CA SER A 178 -10.71 -13.99 -4.56
C SER A 178 -9.53 -13.62 -3.65
N LEU A 179 -9.79 -13.09 -2.44
CA LEU A 179 -8.75 -12.77 -1.46
C LEU A 179 -8.08 -14.04 -0.91
N LEU A 180 -8.86 -15.09 -0.65
CA LEU A 180 -8.36 -16.40 -0.22
C LEU A 180 -7.46 -17.02 -1.31
N GLU A 181 -7.86 -16.91 -2.57
CA GLU A 181 -7.04 -17.33 -3.72
C GLU A 181 -5.71 -16.56 -3.80
N ALA A 182 -5.78 -15.23 -3.67
CA ALA A 182 -4.61 -14.37 -3.64
C ALA A 182 -3.63 -14.78 -2.53
N ALA A 183 -4.14 -15.12 -1.34
CA ALA A 183 -3.33 -15.47 -0.19
C ALA A 183 -2.38 -16.63 -0.45
N TYR A 184 -2.85 -17.76 -1.00
CA TYR A 184 -1.95 -18.89 -1.25
C TYR A 184 -1.12 -18.74 -2.54
N LEU A 185 -1.65 -18.09 -3.59
CA LEU A 185 -0.90 -17.87 -4.83
C LEU A 185 0.25 -16.87 -4.63
N LEU A 186 0.00 -15.75 -3.95
CA LEU A 186 1.04 -14.76 -3.66
C LEU A 186 2.02 -15.24 -2.60
N ARG A 187 1.58 -16.09 -1.66
CA ARG A 187 2.50 -16.80 -0.75
C ARG A 187 3.48 -17.67 -1.53
N TRP A 188 2.98 -18.44 -2.51
CA TRP A 188 3.82 -19.26 -3.39
C TRP A 188 4.79 -18.40 -4.22
N PHE A 189 4.30 -17.30 -4.80
CA PHE A 189 5.16 -16.33 -5.50
C PHE A 189 6.25 -15.75 -4.60
N GLY A 190 5.92 -15.42 -3.34
CA GLY A 190 6.90 -14.96 -2.36
C GLY A 190 8.01 -15.97 -2.05
N TYR A 191 7.73 -17.29 -2.12
CA TYR A 191 8.79 -18.32 -2.04
C TYR A 191 9.65 -18.38 -3.30
N ALA A 192 9.06 -18.16 -4.48
CA ALA A 192 9.80 -18.14 -5.74
C ALA A 192 10.75 -16.94 -5.87
N VAL A 193 10.37 -15.79 -5.30
CA VAL A 193 11.20 -14.57 -5.30
C VAL A 193 12.20 -14.52 -4.14
N GLY A 194 11.77 -14.92 -2.93
CA GLY A 194 12.49 -14.67 -1.67
C GLY A 194 13.62 -15.64 -1.31
N GLY A 195 14.19 -16.36 -2.27
CA GLY A 195 15.38 -17.17 -2.04
C GLY A 195 16.64 -16.31 -1.96
N GLU A 196 17.55 -16.59 -1.02
CA GLU A 196 18.97 -16.33 -1.29
C GLU A 196 19.28 -16.96 -2.66
N LYS A 197 20.12 -16.31 -3.47
CA LYS A 197 20.63 -16.90 -4.71
C LYS A 197 21.39 -18.16 -4.32
N SER A 198 20.69 -19.28 -4.12
CA SER A 198 21.28 -20.56 -3.78
C SER A 198 22.23 -20.88 -4.92
N GLY A 199 23.50 -21.07 -4.57
CA GLY A 199 24.51 -21.48 -5.52
C GLY A 199 24.03 -22.67 -6.36
N ASP A 200 24.27 -22.56 -7.66
CA ASP A 200 24.59 -23.66 -8.58
C ASP A 200 23.60 -24.81 -8.89
N GLU A 201 22.38 -24.88 -8.37
CA GLU A 201 21.36 -25.75 -9.02
C GLU A 201 20.79 -25.06 -10.28
N LYS A 202 21.55 -25.12 -11.39
CA LYS A 202 21.02 -24.77 -12.71
C LYS A 202 19.92 -25.78 -13.05
N LEU A 203 18.65 -25.42 -12.83
CA LEU A 203 17.52 -26.15 -13.42
C LEU A 203 17.78 -26.31 -14.93
N PRO A 204 17.91 -27.55 -15.45
CA PRO A 204 18.18 -27.79 -16.86
C PRO A 204 16.89 -27.57 -17.65
N ILE A 205 16.65 -26.33 -18.08
CA ILE A 205 15.43 -25.97 -18.79
C ILE A 205 15.71 -25.95 -20.29
N LYS A 206 15.00 -26.80 -21.03
CA LYS A 206 15.03 -26.79 -22.50
C LYS A 206 14.23 -25.59 -23.01
N PHE A 207 14.75 -24.85 -23.99
CA PHE A 207 14.07 -23.69 -24.57
C PHE A 207 12.66 -24.04 -25.09
N SER A 208 12.51 -25.20 -25.73
CA SER A 208 11.21 -25.70 -26.23
C SER A 208 10.16 -25.86 -25.15
N SER A 209 10.55 -26.15 -23.91
CA SER A 209 9.61 -26.29 -22.79
C SER A 209 9.00 -24.96 -22.33
N ILE A 210 9.66 -23.83 -22.62
CA ILE A 210 9.21 -22.48 -22.21
C ILE A 210 8.19 -21.89 -23.20
N LEU A 211 8.17 -22.38 -24.44
CA LEU A 211 7.35 -21.83 -25.52
C LEU A 211 5.84 -21.81 -25.18
N PRO A 212 5.24 -22.89 -24.62
CA PRO A 212 3.81 -22.87 -24.33
C PRO A 212 3.41 -21.87 -23.23
N PRO A 213 4.10 -21.78 -22.07
CA PRO A 213 3.88 -20.69 -21.11
C PRO A 213 4.03 -19.29 -21.71
N VAL A 214 4.99 -19.07 -22.62
CA VAL A 214 5.15 -17.77 -23.28
C VAL A 214 3.94 -17.47 -24.18
N LEU A 215 3.49 -18.45 -24.97
CA LEU A 215 2.30 -18.32 -25.81
C LEU A 215 1.05 -17.98 -24.97
N PHE A 216 0.81 -18.72 -23.88
CA PHE A 216 -0.32 -18.43 -22.99
C PHE A 216 -0.23 -17.03 -22.37
N ALA A 217 0.97 -16.56 -22.03
CA ALA A 217 1.17 -15.21 -21.52
C ALA A 217 0.88 -14.14 -22.58
N VAL A 218 1.36 -14.33 -23.82
CA VAL A 218 1.08 -13.43 -24.95
C VAL A 218 -0.42 -13.34 -25.22
N LEU A 219 -1.12 -14.48 -25.26
CA LEU A 219 -2.58 -14.51 -25.43
C LEU A 219 -3.31 -13.82 -24.27
N SER A 220 -2.83 -13.99 -23.03
CA SER A 220 -3.41 -13.32 -21.85
C SER A 220 -3.24 -11.80 -21.92
N ILE A 221 -2.07 -11.32 -22.36
CA ILE A 221 -1.80 -9.89 -22.57
C ILE A 221 -2.64 -9.35 -23.72
N ALA A 222 -2.75 -10.08 -24.84
CA ALA A 222 -3.54 -9.66 -25.99
C ALA A 222 -5.04 -9.55 -25.62
N ALA A 223 -5.58 -10.53 -24.89
CA ALA A 223 -6.95 -10.49 -24.38
C ALA A 223 -7.16 -9.30 -23.42
N SER A 224 -6.21 -9.07 -22.50
CA SER A 224 -6.23 -7.92 -21.59
C SER A 224 -6.20 -6.58 -22.33
N TRP A 225 -5.36 -6.45 -23.36
CA TRP A 225 -5.29 -5.27 -24.21
C TRP A 225 -6.62 -5.03 -24.92
N PHE A 226 -7.17 -6.05 -25.57
CA PHE A 226 -8.45 -5.95 -26.27
C PHE A 226 -9.59 -5.51 -25.34
N LEU A 227 -9.77 -6.18 -24.20
CA LEU A 227 -10.80 -5.84 -23.22
C LEU A 227 -10.64 -4.43 -22.65
N THR A 228 -9.40 -3.97 -22.49
CA THR A 228 -9.12 -2.62 -22.02
C THR A 228 -9.49 -1.58 -23.07
N ILE A 229 -9.13 -1.79 -24.33
CA ILE A 229 -9.49 -0.86 -25.42
C ILE A 229 -11.00 -0.86 -25.64
N ASP A 230 -11.66 -2.02 -25.59
CA ASP A 230 -13.12 -2.13 -25.68
C ASP A 230 -13.81 -1.33 -24.55
N ALA A 231 -13.33 -1.45 -23.31
CA ALA A 231 -13.91 -0.75 -22.17
C ALA A 231 -13.70 0.78 -22.17
N PHE A 232 -12.61 1.28 -22.74
CA PHE A 232 -12.25 2.71 -22.70
C PHE A 232 -12.37 3.43 -24.06
N GLY A 233 -12.58 2.70 -25.16
CA GLY A 233 -12.59 3.19 -26.55
C GLY A 233 -11.23 3.64 -27.11
N ASN A 234 -10.34 4.14 -26.25
CA ASN A 234 -8.98 4.57 -26.58
C ASN A 234 -7.99 4.05 -25.52
N PRO A 235 -6.67 3.96 -25.81
CA PRO A 235 -5.69 3.57 -24.81
C PRO A 235 -5.62 4.57 -23.63
N PRO A 236 -6.06 4.20 -22.41
CA PRO A 236 -5.94 5.06 -21.24
C PRO A 236 -4.48 5.28 -20.83
N LEU A 237 -4.23 6.37 -20.10
CA LEU A 237 -2.88 6.81 -19.73
C LEU A 237 -2.10 5.75 -18.91
N PHE A 238 -2.79 4.94 -18.10
CA PHE A 238 -2.12 3.88 -17.33
C PHE A 238 -1.42 2.84 -18.22
N MET A 239 -1.84 2.67 -19.48
CA MET A 239 -1.16 1.78 -20.43
C MET A 239 0.19 2.35 -20.87
N ALA A 240 0.31 3.67 -21.00
CA ALA A 240 1.61 4.33 -21.22
C ALA A 240 2.54 4.16 -20.00
N VAL A 241 1.99 4.21 -18.78
CA VAL A 241 2.74 3.94 -17.54
C VAL A 241 3.24 2.50 -17.49
N LEU A 242 2.40 1.52 -17.87
CA LEU A 242 2.80 0.12 -17.99
C LEU A 242 3.92 -0.07 -19.02
N LEU A 243 3.77 0.53 -20.20
CA LEU A 243 4.77 0.47 -21.25
C LEU A 243 6.11 1.09 -20.80
N ALA A 244 6.08 2.24 -20.13
CA ALA A 244 7.28 2.86 -19.57
C ALA A 244 7.98 1.95 -18.54
N GLY A 245 7.20 1.26 -17.70
CA GLY A 245 7.72 0.23 -16.79
C GLY A 245 8.38 -0.93 -17.53
N ILE A 246 7.75 -1.47 -18.58
CA ILE A 246 8.29 -2.56 -19.40
C ILE A 246 9.58 -2.15 -20.09
N VAL A 247 9.63 -0.95 -20.68
CA VAL A 247 10.83 -0.39 -21.32
C VAL A 247 11.96 -0.25 -20.30
N LEU A 248 11.71 0.33 -19.13
CA LEU A 248 12.73 0.45 -18.07
C LEU A 248 13.19 -0.90 -17.52
N PHE A 249 12.32 -1.91 -17.51
CA PHE A 249 12.67 -3.28 -17.14
C PHE A 249 13.59 -3.91 -18.19
N ALA A 250 13.28 -3.77 -19.47
CA ALA A 250 14.11 -4.23 -20.58
C ALA A 250 15.49 -3.56 -20.59
N LEU A 251 15.54 -2.27 -20.25
CA LEU A 251 16.77 -1.50 -20.06
C LEU A 251 17.49 -1.81 -18.73
N GLY A 252 17.10 -2.88 -18.01
CA GLY A 252 17.60 -3.20 -16.68
C GLY A 252 19.13 -3.34 -16.56
N ARG A 253 19.82 -3.64 -17.67
CA ARG A 253 21.30 -3.73 -17.74
C ARG A 253 22.01 -2.37 -17.78
N LEU A 254 21.30 -1.27 -18.02
CA LEU A 254 21.90 0.06 -17.98
C LEU A 254 22.29 0.45 -16.54
N PRO A 255 23.32 1.30 -16.36
CA PRO A 255 23.68 1.88 -15.07
C PRO A 255 22.49 2.56 -14.38
N ASN A 256 22.43 2.49 -13.05
CA ASN A 256 21.36 3.13 -12.28
C ASN A 256 21.26 4.64 -12.51
N MET A 257 22.36 5.32 -12.80
CA MET A 257 22.36 6.75 -13.13
C MET A 257 21.51 7.04 -14.38
N ILE A 258 21.71 6.30 -15.46
CA ILE A 258 20.95 6.48 -16.71
C ILE A 258 19.48 6.14 -16.49
N LYS A 259 19.20 5.02 -15.82
CA LYS A 259 17.80 4.64 -15.52
C LYS A 259 17.11 5.63 -14.60
N GLY A 260 17.82 6.20 -13.64
CA GLY A 260 17.31 7.25 -12.76
C GLY A 260 16.95 8.50 -13.55
N LEU A 261 17.81 8.95 -14.46
CA LEU A 261 17.51 10.06 -15.38
C LEU A 261 16.30 9.77 -16.27
N LEU A 262 16.22 8.58 -16.87
CA LEU A 262 15.05 8.17 -17.65
C LEU A 262 13.76 8.13 -16.82
N SER A 263 13.86 7.67 -15.55
CA SER A 263 12.71 7.62 -14.64
C SER A 263 12.23 9.01 -14.23
N ILE A 264 13.16 9.92 -13.93
CA ILE A 264 12.86 11.32 -13.65
C ILE A 264 12.25 11.99 -14.89
N GLY A 265 12.78 11.71 -16.08
CA GLY A 265 12.22 12.18 -17.35
C GLY A 265 10.79 11.68 -17.59
N ALA A 266 10.51 10.40 -17.33
CA ALA A 266 9.16 9.83 -17.45
C ALA A 266 8.18 10.45 -16.45
N VAL A 267 8.59 10.62 -15.19
CA VAL A 267 7.79 11.29 -14.15
C VAL A 267 7.58 12.78 -14.47
N GLY A 268 8.61 13.46 -15.01
CA GLY A 268 8.52 14.85 -15.45
C GLY A 268 7.59 15.03 -16.66
N TRP A 269 7.61 14.10 -17.61
CA TRP A 269 6.66 14.08 -18.73
C TRP A 269 5.22 13.92 -18.21
N LEU A 270 4.97 12.98 -17.30
CA LEU A 270 3.65 12.86 -16.66
C LEU A 270 3.24 14.13 -15.92
N ALA A 271 4.16 14.78 -15.21
CA ALA A 271 3.90 16.02 -14.47
C ALA A 271 3.47 17.14 -15.42
N TRP A 272 4.19 17.29 -16.53
CA TRP A 272 3.89 18.27 -17.57
C TRP A 272 2.50 18.07 -18.19
N HIS A 273 2.08 16.82 -18.38
CA HIS A 273 0.80 16.51 -19.01
C HIS A 273 -0.39 16.53 -18.04
N LEU A 274 -0.20 16.12 -16.78
CA LEU A 274 -1.31 15.92 -15.84
C LEU A 274 -1.60 17.13 -14.96
N ILE A 275 -0.57 17.82 -14.46
CA ILE A 275 -0.76 18.90 -13.49
C ILE A 275 -1.51 20.10 -14.08
N PRO A 276 -1.25 20.55 -15.32
CA PRO A 276 -2.00 21.65 -15.93
C PRO A 276 -3.46 21.28 -16.27
N ASN A 277 -3.72 19.98 -16.50
CA ASN A 277 -5.02 19.46 -16.95
C ASN A 277 -5.91 18.99 -15.79
N THR A 278 -5.50 19.22 -14.54
CA THR A 278 -6.25 18.87 -13.34
C THR A 278 -6.53 20.12 -12.52
N THR A 279 -7.58 20.08 -11.69
CA THR A 279 -7.93 21.18 -10.80
C THR A 279 -8.16 20.67 -9.37
N GLY A 280 -8.21 21.60 -8.41
CA GLY A 280 -8.57 21.28 -7.02
C GLY A 280 -7.63 20.25 -6.37
N TYR A 281 -8.21 19.37 -5.54
CA TYR A 281 -7.43 18.36 -4.81
C TYR A 281 -6.73 17.37 -5.75
N SER A 282 -7.29 17.09 -6.93
CA SER A 282 -6.66 16.22 -7.93
C SER A 282 -5.36 16.82 -8.44
N GLN A 283 -5.34 18.13 -8.72
CA GLN A 283 -4.10 18.84 -9.08
C GLN A 283 -3.08 18.84 -7.95
N PHE A 284 -3.54 19.08 -6.72
CA PHE A 284 -2.70 19.04 -5.52
C PHE A 284 -2.02 17.68 -5.36
N PHE A 285 -2.77 16.58 -5.45
CA PHE A 285 -2.22 15.23 -5.31
C PHE A 285 -1.37 14.81 -6.51
N ALA A 286 -1.70 15.25 -7.73
CA ALA A 286 -0.88 15.01 -8.93
C ALA A 286 0.51 15.65 -8.77
N GLY A 287 0.54 16.93 -8.37
CA GLY A 287 1.78 17.63 -8.07
C GLY A 287 2.55 16.98 -6.92
N PHE A 288 1.85 16.61 -5.85
CA PHE A 288 2.44 15.91 -4.70
C PHE A 288 3.12 14.59 -5.10
N PHE A 289 2.44 13.72 -5.86
CA PHE A 289 2.97 12.42 -6.25
C PHE A 289 4.14 12.55 -7.24
N LEU A 290 4.01 13.41 -8.24
CA LEU A 290 4.99 13.51 -9.32
C LEU A 290 6.20 14.37 -8.96
N VAL A 291 6.00 15.56 -8.38
CA VAL A 291 7.11 16.43 -7.95
C VAL A 291 7.82 15.82 -6.74
N GLY A 292 7.06 15.39 -5.73
CA GLY A 292 7.61 14.72 -4.55
C GLY A 292 8.33 13.42 -4.90
N GLY A 293 7.73 12.60 -5.77
CA GLY A 293 8.33 11.36 -6.27
C GLY A 293 9.57 11.59 -7.09
N GLY A 294 9.56 12.58 -7.99
CA GLY A 294 10.69 12.98 -8.80
C GLY A 294 11.89 13.42 -7.96
N VAL A 295 11.67 14.21 -6.90
CA VAL A 295 12.73 14.62 -5.97
C VAL A 295 13.32 13.40 -5.25
N ILE A 296 12.50 12.54 -4.65
CA ILE A 296 12.99 11.35 -3.93
C ILE A 296 13.75 10.39 -4.87
N LEU A 297 13.30 10.28 -6.12
CA LEU A 297 13.94 9.47 -7.16
C LEU A 297 15.40 9.86 -7.44
N ILE A 298 15.81 11.10 -7.19
CA ILE A 298 17.21 11.52 -7.38
C ILE A 298 18.17 10.63 -6.58
N ALA A 299 17.76 10.20 -5.38
CA ALA A 299 18.59 9.36 -4.52
C ALA A 299 18.87 7.97 -5.10
N SER A 300 17.98 7.43 -5.95
CA SER A 300 18.18 6.09 -6.55
C SER A 300 19.41 6.03 -7.47
N MET A 301 19.83 7.18 -8.01
CA MET A 301 21.03 7.30 -8.83
C MET A 301 22.32 7.12 -8.03
N ALA A 302 22.28 7.24 -6.70
CA ALA A 302 23.46 7.05 -5.86
C ALA A 302 23.93 5.58 -5.78
N ARG A 303 23.06 4.61 -6.09
CA ARG A 303 23.42 3.19 -6.06
C ARG A 303 24.34 2.83 -7.22
N ARG A 304 25.53 2.32 -6.90
CA ARG A 304 26.45 1.74 -7.89
C ARG A 304 25.89 0.44 -8.49
N GLY A 305 26.20 0.18 -9.76
CA GLY A 305 25.83 -1.05 -10.46
C GLY A 305 24.45 -1.03 -11.13
N HIS A 306 23.83 -2.21 -11.22
CA HIS A 306 22.60 -2.43 -11.98
C HIS A 306 21.47 -2.95 -11.06
N SER A 307 20.38 -2.19 -10.95
CA SER A 307 19.14 -2.64 -10.33
C SER A 307 18.11 -3.03 -11.40
N ILE A 308 17.96 -4.33 -11.67
CA ILE A 308 16.92 -4.81 -12.59
C ILE A 308 15.55 -4.60 -11.93
N GLY A 309 14.62 -3.98 -12.65
CA GLY A 309 13.23 -3.78 -12.23
C GLY A 309 12.95 -2.67 -11.21
N PHE A 310 13.93 -2.09 -10.52
CA PHE A 310 13.65 -1.09 -9.46
C PHE A 310 12.96 0.14 -10.05
N HIS A 311 13.60 0.75 -11.05
CA HIS A 311 13.14 1.94 -11.73
C HIS A 311 11.82 1.72 -12.47
N ALA A 312 11.65 0.54 -13.08
CA ALA A 312 10.39 0.12 -13.69
C ALA A 312 9.24 0.16 -12.68
N LEU A 313 9.43 -0.47 -11.51
CA LEU A 313 8.40 -0.52 -10.48
C LEU A 313 8.12 0.85 -9.85
N VAL A 314 9.15 1.70 -9.66
CA VAL A 314 8.93 3.05 -9.14
C VAL A 314 8.15 3.92 -10.13
N VAL A 315 8.48 3.89 -11.42
CA VAL A 315 7.73 4.63 -12.45
C VAL A 315 6.31 4.10 -12.59
N MET A 316 6.11 2.79 -12.53
CA MET A 316 4.77 2.20 -12.51
C MET A 316 3.97 2.67 -11.28
N MET A 317 4.58 2.71 -10.10
CA MET A 317 3.94 3.17 -8.86
C MET A 317 3.60 4.66 -8.91
N LEU A 318 4.54 5.52 -9.28
CA LEU A 318 4.31 6.98 -9.35
C LEU A 318 3.35 7.34 -10.49
N GLY A 319 3.46 6.67 -11.64
CA GLY A 319 2.58 6.90 -12.78
C GLY A 319 1.16 6.44 -12.50
N SER A 320 0.97 5.30 -11.84
CA SER A 320 -0.38 4.85 -11.43
C SER A 320 -0.99 5.74 -10.36
N LEU A 321 -0.19 6.21 -9.39
CA LEU A 321 -0.61 7.24 -8.43
C LEU A 321 -1.05 8.54 -9.11
N ALA A 322 -0.37 8.95 -10.17
CA ALA A 322 -0.74 10.13 -10.94
C ALA A 322 -2.02 9.88 -11.76
N CYS A 323 -2.15 8.72 -12.40
CA CYS A 323 -3.36 8.37 -13.16
C CYS A 323 -4.60 8.27 -12.25
N LEU A 324 -4.46 7.90 -10.97
CA LEU A 324 -5.56 7.95 -9.99
C LEU A 324 -6.21 9.34 -9.91
N THR A 325 -5.41 10.41 -10.03
CA THR A 325 -5.91 11.79 -9.90
C THR A 325 -6.74 12.25 -11.09
N THR A 326 -6.63 11.55 -12.22
CA THR A 326 -7.33 11.87 -13.47
C THR A 326 -8.32 10.80 -13.89
N ALA A 327 -8.55 9.79 -13.03
CA ALA A 327 -9.42 8.68 -13.34
C ALA A 327 -10.86 9.17 -13.54
N LYS A 328 -11.43 8.84 -14.70
CA LYS A 328 -12.79 9.27 -15.11
C LYS A 328 -13.88 8.27 -14.74
N GLY A 329 -13.49 7.07 -14.33
CA GLY A 329 -14.39 5.93 -14.12
C GLY A 329 -13.93 5.02 -12.97
N PRO A 330 -14.85 4.26 -12.35
CA PRO A 330 -14.52 3.37 -11.23
C PRO A 330 -13.55 2.27 -11.68
N ALA A 331 -13.69 1.80 -12.92
CA ALA A 331 -12.74 0.87 -13.54
C ALA A 331 -11.34 1.48 -13.62
N GLU A 332 -11.20 2.69 -14.18
CA GLU A 332 -9.89 3.35 -14.34
C GLU A 332 -9.23 3.63 -12.98
N PHE A 333 -10.00 4.12 -12.00
CA PHE A 333 -9.50 4.35 -10.65
C PHE A 333 -9.03 3.05 -10.01
N PHE A 334 -9.84 2.00 -10.08
CA PHE A 334 -9.49 0.69 -9.51
C PHE A 334 -8.27 0.07 -10.21
N ILE A 335 -8.16 0.20 -11.52
CA ILE A 335 -6.98 -0.25 -12.29
C ILE A 335 -5.72 0.47 -11.82
N CYS A 336 -5.77 1.80 -11.71
CA CYS A 336 -4.63 2.58 -11.23
C CYS A 336 -4.29 2.25 -9.77
N TRP A 337 -5.31 2.03 -8.93
CA TRP A 337 -5.15 1.66 -7.52
C TRP A 337 -4.40 0.34 -7.34
N GLU A 338 -4.80 -0.66 -8.11
CA GLU A 338 -4.19 -1.99 -8.06
C GLU A 338 -2.83 -2.03 -8.74
N LEU A 339 -2.63 -1.28 -9.83
CA LEU A 339 -1.33 -1.15 -10.47
C LEU A 339 -0.28 -0.55 -9.53
N MET A 340 -0.69 0.45 -8.75
CA MET A 340 0.12 1.00 -7.65
C MET A 340 0.40 -0.08 -6.59
N THR A 341 -0.59 -0.89 -6.21
CA THR A 341 -0.44 -1.97 -5.22
C THR A 341 0.54 -3.05 -5.67
N VAL A 342 0.45 -3.52 -6.91
CA VAL A 342 1.38 -4.53 -7.46
C VAL A 342 2.80 -4.00 -7.51
N SER A 343 2.99 -2.79 -8.04
CA SER A 343 4.31 -2.20 -8.20
C SER A 343 5.01 -1.99 -6.86
N SER A 344 4.29 -1.48 -5.86
CA SER A 344 4.79 -1.33 -4.49
C SER A 344 5.00 -2.66 -3.76
N TYR A 345 4.14 -3.66 -3.97
CA TYR A 345 4.33 -5.01 -3.43
C TYR A 345 5.66 -5.61 -3.92
N LEU A 346 5.90 -5.54 -5.23
CA LEU A 346 7.14 -6.02 -5.82
C LEU A 346 8.35 -5.20 -5.36
N LEU A 347 8.20 -3.90 -5.08
CA LEU A 347 9.27 -3.09 -4.47
C LEU A 347 9.62 -3.55 -3.06
N ILE A 348 8.61 -3.85 -2.23
CA ILE A 348 8.82 -4.35 -0.87
C ILE A 348 9.49 -5.72 -0.93
N LEU A 349 9.03 -6.62 -1.79
CA LEU A 349 9.50 -8.01 -1.90
C LEU A 349 11.00 -8.14 -2.24
N ARG A 350 11.63 -7.08 -2.77
CA ARG A 350 13.08 -7.01 -3.04
C ARG A 350 13.93 -6.89 -1.78
N GLY A 351 13.33 -6.56 -0.64
CA GLY A 351 14.00 -6.43 0.63
C GLY A 351 14.52 -7.76 1.20
N ARG A 352 15.59 -7.72 2.00
CA ARG A 352 16.27 -8.93 2.51
C ARG A 352 15.37 -9.83 3.37
N LYS A 353 14.55 -9.25 4.24
CA LYS A 353 13.61 -9.99 5.12
C LYS A 353 12.15 -9.64 4.79
N ALA A 354 11.86 -9.42 3.51
CA ALA A 354 10.60 -8.80 3.10
C ALA A 354 9.46 -9.76 2.74
N LYS A 355 9.70 -11.08 2.66
CA LYS A 355 8.65 -12.04 2.23
C LYS A 355 7.34 -11.91 3.01
N LEU A 356 7.40 -12.00 4.34
CA LEU A 356 6.20 -11.89 5.18
C LEU A 356 5.64 -10.44 5.17
N PRO A 357 6.44 -9.38 5.35
CA PRO A 357 5.96 -8.00 5.21
C PRO A 357 5.31 -7.66 3.86
N ALA A 358 5.82 -8.22 2.76
CA ALA A 358 5.26 -8.03 1.43
C ALA A 358 3.95 -8.79 1.27
N LEU A 359 3.85 -10.02 1.79
CA LEU A 359 2.61 -10.78 1.80
C LEU A 359 1.53 -10.07 2.64
N MET A 360 1.88 -9.59 3.84
CA MET A 360 0.96 -8.82 4.67
C MET A 360 0.51 -7.54 3.94
N TYR A 361 1.44 -6.81 3.33
CA TYR A 361 1.12 -5.63 2.53
C TYR A 361 0.08 -5.93 1.44
N VAL A 362 0.33 -6.91 0.60
CA VAL A 362 -0.53 -7.16 -0.56
C VAL A 362 -1.89 -7.71 -0.14
N LEU A 363 -1.97 -8.53 0.92
CA LEU A 363 -3.27 -9.05 1.39
C LEU A 363 -4.12 -7.97 2.04
N PHE A 364 -3.54 -7.10 2.87
CA PHE A 364 -4.27 -5.96 3.39
C PHE A 364 -4.66 -5.00 2.27
N SER A 365 -3.76 -4.72 1.33
CA SER A 365 -4.06 -3.80 0.23
C SER A 365 -5.15 -4.35 -0.70
N LEU A 366 -5.14 -5.66 -1.02
CA LEU A 366 -6.19 -6.31 -1.81
C LEU A 366 -7.51 -6.36 -1.04
N GLY A 367 -7.49 -6.68 0.26
CA GLY A 367 -8.70 -6.63 1.09
C GLY A 367 -9.32 -5.22 1.12
N GLY A 368 -8.48 -4.19 1.29
CA GLY A 368 -8.91 -2.79 1.21
C GLY A 368 -9.43 -2.41 -0.17
N ALA A 369 -8.77 -2.84 -1.24
CA ALA A 369 -9.24 -2.61 -2.61
C ALA A 369 -10.58 -3.30 -2.87
N TYR A 370 -10.79 -4.52 -2.38
CA TYR A 370 -12.06 -5.22 -2.54
C TYR A 370 -13.20 -4.55 -1.77
N LEU A 371 -12.96 -4.02 -0.57
CA LEU A 371 -13.92 -3.16 0.13
C LEU A 371 -14.24 -1.91 -0.68
N LEU A 372 -13.23 -1.26 -1.26
CA LEU A 372 -13.40 -0.14 -2.18
C LEU A 372 -14.27 -0.55 -3.37
N LEU A 373 -13.96 -1.65 -4.05
CA LEU A 373 -14.72 -2.13 -5.22
C LEU A 373 -16.19 -2.41 -4.87
N ALA A 374 -16.44 -3.01 -3.71
CA ALA A 374 -17.80 -3.24 -3.21
C ALA A 374 -18.54 -1.91 -2.94
N GLY A 375 -17.85 -0.93 -2.35
CA GLY A 375 -18.38 0.43 -2.16
C GLY A 375 -18.70 1.12 -3.49
N LEU A 376 -17.80 1.02 -4.48
CA LEU A 376 -17.98 1.58 -5.82
C LEU A 376 -19.16 0.95 -6.56
N ALA A 377 -19.29 -0.38 -6.50
CA ALA A 377 -20.40 -1.10 -7.11
C ALA A 377 -21.76 -0.79 -6.46
N ALA A 378 -21.74 -0.28 -5.23
CA ALA A 378 -22.94 0.04 -4.49
C ALA A 378 -23.35 1.52 -4.52
N GLY A 379 -22.38 2.42 -4.72
CA GLY A 379 -22.63 3.85 -4.85
C GLY A 379 -23.26 4.23 -6.20
N ASN A 380 -23.60 3.27 -7.07
CA ASN A 380 -24.09 3.54 -8.42
C ASN A 380 -25.40 2.79 -8.76
N PRO A 381 -26.58 3.29 -8.32
CA PRO A 381 -27.85 2.68 -8.70
C PRO A 381 -28.39 3.11 -10.08
N ALA A 382 -27.79 4.08 -10.80
CA ALA A 382 -28.43 4.65 -11.99
C ALA A 382 -27.52 5.22 -13.11
N GLY A 383 -26.27 4.75 -13.26
CA GLY A 383 -25.47 5.06 -14.47
C GLY A 383 -25.05 6.52 -14.64
N ALA A 384 -25.09 7.33 -13.58
CA ALA A 384 -24.52 8.67 -13.58
C ALA A 384 -23.00 8.61 -13.83
N GLY A 385 -22.50 9.51 -14.69
CA GLY A 385 -21.09 9.60 -15.06
C GLY A 385 -20.19 9.81 -13.84
N TRP A 386 -19.17 8.97 -13.70
CA TRP A 386 -18.26 8.93 -12.56
C TRP A 386 -17.18 10.03 -12.65
N ALA A 387 -17.57 11.27 -12.96
CA ALA A 387 -16.65 12.41 -13.07
C ALA A 387 -16.11 12.91 -11.70
N GLY A 388 -16.58 12.31 -10.61
CA GLY A 388 -16.35 12.73 -9.22
C GLY A 388 -14.90 12.87 -8.77
N PHE A 389 -13.96 12.11 -9.34
CA PHE A 389 -12.57 12.08 -8.86
C PHE A 389 -11.61 13.05 -9.59
N SER A 390 -11.97 13.54 -10.78
CA SER A 390 -11.10 14.42 -11.60
C SER A 390 -11.39 15.92 -11.45
N GLY A 391 -12.32 16.32 -10.56
CA GLY A 391 -12.57 17.74 -10.25
C GLY A 391 -14.03 18.22 -10.30
N GLY A 392 -15.01 17.33 -10.15
CA GLY A 392 -16.44 17.68 -10.06
C GLY A 392 -17.15 16.78 -9.05
N TRP A 393 -17.08 17.14 -7.76
CA TRP A 393 -17.59 16.35 -6.63
C TRP A 393 -19.11 16.13 -6.63
N GLU A 394 -19.82 16.77 -7.54
CA GLU A 394 -21.29 16.94 -7.54
C GLU A 394 -22.01 15.78 -8.25
N ASP A 395 -21.34 15.06 -9.15
CA ASP A 395 -21.98 14.06 -10.02
C ASP A 395 -22.06 12.65 -9.42
N PHE A 396 -21.38 12.40 -8.29
CA PHE A 396 -21.36 11.08 -7.65
C PHE A 396 -22.02 11.10 -6.27
N THR A 397 -23.15 10.40 -6.14
CA THR A 397 -23.91 10.30 -4.90
C THR A 397 -23.56 9.02 -4.15
N TRP A 398 -23.00 9.17 -2.95
CA TRP A 398 -22.75 8.04 -2.08
C TRP A 398 -24.00 7.68 -1.27
N THR A 399 -24.26 6.38 -1.12
CA THR A 399 -25.09 5.88 -0.01
C THR A 399 -24.19 5.66 1.22
N LEU A 400 -24.74 5.71 2.43
CA LEU A 400 -23.96 5.50 3.65
C LEU A 400 -23.22 4.14 3.68
N PRO A 401 -23.81 3.00 3.28
CA PRO A 401 -23.08 1.74 3.20
C PRO A 401 -21.96 1.75 2.16
N ALA A 402 -22.20 2.34 0.99
CA ALA A 402 -21.20 2.46 -0.07
C ALA A 402 -20.00 3.33 0.37
N LEU A 403 -20.27 4.48 0.99
CA LEU A 403 -19.26 5.36 1.55
C LEU A 403 -18.46 4.64 2.65
N SER A 404 -19.13 3.90 3.53
CA SER A 404 -18.48 3.19 4.63
C SER A 404 -17.49 2.14 4.13
N LEU A 405 -17.86 1.37 3.10
CA LEU A 405 -16.97 0.38 2.50
C LEU A 405 -15.80 1.01 1.74
N ALA A 406 -16.06 2.07 0.96
CA ALA A 406 -15.00 2.80 0.28
C ALA A 406 -14.02 3.45 1.28
N ALA A 407 -14.54 4.11 2.31
CA ALA A 407 -13.75 4.69 3.39
C ALA A 407 -12.92 3.62 4.12
N ALA A 408 -13.50 2.45 4.42
CA ALA A 408 -12.77 1.35 5.02
C ALA A 408 -11.59 0.90 4.13
N GLY A 409 -11.80 0.77 2.82
CA GLY A 409 -10.74 0.45 1.85
C GLY A 409 -9.60 1.48 1.85
N PHE A 410 -9.94 2.76 1.87
CA PHE A 410 -8.94 3.84 1.95
C PHE A 410 -8.19 3.87 3.29
N LEU A 411 -8.89 3.63 4.41
CA LEU A 411 -8.31 3.54 5.76
C LEU A 411 -7.34 2.38 5.92
N VAL A 412 -7.55 1.26 5.21
CA VAL A 412 -6.60 0.16 5.13
C VAL A 412 -5.31 0.61 4.44
N LYS A 413 -5.42 1.33 3.32
CA LYS A 413 -4.25 1.87 2.59
C LYS A 413 -3.51 2.98 3.35
N SER A 414 -4.23 3.74 4.15
CA SER A 414 -3.67 4.74 5.07
C SER A 414 -3.09 4.15 6.35
N ALA A 415 -3.15 2.82 6.54
CA ALA A 415 -2.60 2.12 7.70
C ALA A 415 -3.12 2.68 9.05
N THR A 416 -4.43 2.92 9.14
CA THR A 416 -5.05 3.35 10.40
C THR A 416 -5.10 2.24 11.45
N LEU A 417 -5.26 2.59 12.73
CA LEU A 417 -5.26 1.64 13.84
C LEU A 417 -6.28 0.50 13.58
N GLY A 418 -5.93 -0.72 14.00
CA GLY A 418 -6.65 -1.94 13.63
C GLY A 418 -6.08 -2.57 12.37
N VAL A 419 -5.98 -1.82 11.26
CA VAL A 419 -5.53 -2.33 9.94
C VAL A 419 -4.07 -1.99 9.60
N HIS A 420 -3.39 -1.20 10.44
CA HIS A 420 -2.01 -0.74 10.28
C HIS A 420 -0.92 -1.83 10.26
N ILE A 421 -1.21 -3.07 10.67
CA ILE A 421 -0.18 -4.08 10.98
C ILE A 421 0.75 -4.42 9.81
N TRP A 422 0.33 -4.15 8.57
CA TRP A 422 1.17 -4.33 7.39
C TRP A 422 2.29 -3.28 7.29
N ALA A 423 2.03 -2.02 7.64
CA ALA A 423 2.88 -0.88 7.29
C ALA A 423 4.28 -0.87 7.95
N PRO A 424 4.44 -1.11 9.26
CA PRO A 424 5.75 -1.02 9.91
C PRO A 424 6.78 -1.96 9.30
N GLY A 425 6.37 -3.21 9.03
CA GLY A 425 7.23 -4.22 8.43
C GLY A 425 7.56 -3.89 6.98
N SER A 426 6.56 -3.48 6.19
CA SER A 426 6.75 -3.20 4.77
C SER A 426 7.71 -2.04 4.54
N TYR A 427 7.60 -0.96 5.31
CA TYR A 427 8.47 0.20 5.15
C TYR A 427 9.89 -0.08 5.65
N ALA A 428 10.02 -0.84 6.73
CA ALA A 428 11.33 -1.17 7.28
C ALA A 428 12.12 -2.13 6.39
N GLU A 429 11.45 -3.15 5.83
CA GLU A 429 12.12 -4.19 5.06
C GLU A 429 12.28 -3.90 3.57
N ALA A 430 11.50 -2.97 3.00
CA ALA A 430 11.75 -2.50 1.64
C ALA A 430 13.18 -1.98 1.46
N GLU A 431 13.68 -1.97 0.23
CA GLU A 431 14.98 -1.37 -0.06
C GLU A 431 15.06 0.08 0.44
N ASP A 432 16.24 0.54 0.83
CA ASP A 432 16.40 1.79 1.57
C ASP A 432 15.91 3.01 0.77
N ASP A 433 16.12 3.05 -0.55
CA ASP A 433 15.63 4.15 -1.39
C ASP A 433 14.15 4.02 -1.78
N ALA A 434 13.53 2.85 -1.57
CA ALA A 434 12.08 2.68 -1.77
C ALA A 434 11.29 3.16 -0.55
N SER A 435 11.87 3.03 0.65
CA SER A 435 11.22 3.36 1.92
C SER A 435 10.69 4.81 2.00
N PRO A 436 11.43 5.85 1.54
CA PRO A 436 10.90 7.21 1.48
C PRO A 436 9.70 7.36 0.53
N LEU A 437 9.65 6.62 -0.58
CA LEU A 437 8.50 6.62 -1.49
C LEU A 437 7.28 5.94 -0.86
N LEU A 438 7.47 4.80 -0.18
CA LEU A 438 6.39 4.08 0.48
C LEU A 438 5.76 4.92 1.62
N SER A 439 6.60 5.56 2.43
CA SER A 439 6.17 6.40 3.55
C SER A 439 5.65 7.75 3.09
N GLY A 440 6.44 8.46 2.28
CA GLY A 440 6.19 9.84 1.87
C GLY A 440 5.06 9.97 0.86
N ILE A 441 4.91 9.01 -0.06
CA ILE A 441 4.04 9.14 -1.24
C ILE A 441 2.94 8.09 -1.26
N LEU A 442 3.28 6.80 -1.26
CA LEU A 442 2.30 5.71 -1.44
C LEU A 442 1.17 5.75 -0.40
N SER A 443 1.50 6.05 0.86
CA SER A 443 0.51 6.16 1.94
C SER A 443 -0.56 7.23 1.71
N LYS A 444 -0.31 8.20 0.80
CA LYS A 444 -1.23 9.30 0.50
C LYS A 444 -2.25 8.93 -0.57
N ALA A 445 -2.14 7.75 -1.20
CA ALA A 445 -3.21 7.22 -2.04
C ALA A 445 -4.52 7.04 -1.25
N GLY A 446 -4.43 6.49 -0.03
CA GLY A 446 -5.58 6.37 0.88
C GLY A 446 -6.14 7.73 1.29
N ILE A 447 -5.27 8.72 1.51
CA ILE A 447 -5.70 10.09 1.83
C ILE A 447 -6.41 10.74 0.65
N PHE A 448 -5.89 10.62 -0.57
CA PHE A 448 -6.56 11.11 -1.77
C PHE A 448 -7.94 10.46 -1.94
N GLY A 449 -8.03 9.14 -1.76
CA GLY A 449 -9.31 8.42 -1.79
C GLY A 449 -10.31 8.90 -0.72
N LEU A 450 -9.85 9.15 0.50
CA LEU A 450 -10.69 9.70 1.58
C LEU A 450 -11.14 11.13 1.28
N VAL A 451 -10.23 12.01 0.84
CA VAL A 451 -10.57 13.37 0.37
C VAL A 451 -11.66 13.26 -0.69
N ALA A 452 -11.52 12.30 -1.59
CA ALA A 452 -12.46 12.17 -2.69
C ALA A 452 -13.85 11.68 -2.28
N ALA A 453 -13.90 10.60 -1.49
CA ALA A 453 -15.16 10.03 -1.04
C ALA A 453 -15.89 10.93 -0.03
N LEU A 454 -15.17 11.51 0.93
CA LEU A 454 -15.76 12.42 1.92
C LEU A 454 -16.14 13.77 1.29
N GLY A 455 -15.40 14.23 0.28
CA GLY A 455 -15.67 15.48 -0.44
C GLY A 455 -16.94 15.37 -1.28
N ALA A 456 -17.10 14.26 -2.02
CA ALA A 456 -18.33 13.95 -2.72
C ALA A 456 -19.53 13.81 -1.77
N ALA A 457 -19.35 13.12 -0.62
CA ALA A 457 -20.41 13.01 0.39
C ALA A 457 -20.80 14.37 1.00
N ALA A 458 -19.84 15.27 1.22
CA ALA A 458 -20.11 16.62 1.70
C ALA A 458 -20.85 17.45 0.64
N ALA A 459 -20.42 17.40 -0.62
CA ALA A 459 -21.05 18.09 -1.73
C ALA A 459 -22.49 17.63 -1.99
N SER A 460 -22.76 16.32 -1.81
CA SER A 460 -24.10 15.76 -1.94
C SER A 460 -25.00 15.98 -0.71
N GLY A 461 -24.50 16.62 0.35
CA GLY A 461 -25.23 16.83 1.60
C GLY A 461 -25.53 15.53 2.38
N LEU A 462 -24.76 14.46 2.18
CA LEU A 462 -24.99 13.19 2.86
C LEU A 462 -24.65 13.32 4.35
N GLU A 463 -25.64 13.14 5.22
CA GLU A 463 -25.43 13.13 6.67
C GLU A 463 -24.80 11.81 7.13
N ALA A 464 -23.49 11.83 7.42
CA ALA A 464 -22.76 10.66 7.93
C ALA A 464 -21.96 10.96 9.22
N ASN A 465 -22.55 11.74 10.14
CA ASN A 465 -21.89 12.21 11.37
C ASN A 465 -21.26 11.10 12.24
N LEU A 466 -21.94 9.95 12.37
CA LEU A 466 -21.40 8.81 13.10
C LEU A 466 -20.14 8.24 12.42
N LEU A 467 -20.18 8.07 11.09
CA LEU A 467 -19.03 7.60 10.32
C LEU A 467 -17.85 8.56 10.47
N TYR A 468 -18.07 9.86 10.33
CA TYR A 468 -17.01 10.87 10.52
C TYR A 468 -16.40 10.80 11.92
N THR A 469 -17.22 10.60 12.95
CA THR A 469 -16.76 10.46 14.33
C THR A 469 -15.92 9.20 14.54
N ILE A 470 -16.32 8.07 13.94
CA ILE A 470 -15.55 6.82 13.96
C ILE A 470 -14.19 7.03 13.28
N ILE A 471 -14.16 7.65 12.09
CA ILE A 471 -12.92 7.96 11.38
C ILE A 471 -12.03 8.90 12.20
N GLY A 472 -12.62 9.89 12.88
CA GLY A 472 -11.91 10.81 13.77
C GLY A 472 -11.22 10.10 14.94
N TRP A 473 -11.91 9.17 15.60
CA TRP A 473 -11.34 8.34 16.65
C TRP A 473 -10.24 7.40 16.13
N LEU A 474 -10.45 6.77 14.97
CA LEU A 474 -9.41 5.97 14.33
C LEU A 474 -8.16 6.82 14.05
N GLY A 475 -8.32 8.06 13.57
CA GLY A 475 -7.22 9.01 13.38
C GLY A 475 -6.49 9.34 14.68
N ALA A 476 -7.22 9.69 15.75
CA ALA A 476 -6.66 10.02 17.06
C ALA A 476 -5.86 8.85 17.66
N PHE A 477 -6.44 7.65 17.64
CA PHE A 477 -5.74 6.45 18.13
C PHE A 477 -4.54 6.09 17.26
N THR A 478 -4.65 6.23 15.94
CA THR A 478 -3.51 6.01 15.03
C THR A 478 -2.36 6.96 15.36
N ALA A 479 -2.64 8.24 15.59
CA ALA A 479 -1.64 9.23 15.98
C ALA A 479 -0.96 8.86 17.31
N LEU A 480 -1.74 8.53 18.33
CA LEU A 480 -1.23 8.20 19.66
C LEU A 480 -0.40 6.92 19.68
N PHE A 481 -0.98 5.81 19.22
CA PHE A 481 -0.29 4.52 19.26
C PHE A 481 0.88 4.46 18.27
N GLY A 482 0.79 5.13 17.12
CA GLY A 482 1.92 5.28 16.20
C GLY A 482 3.13 5.94 16.88
N ALA A 483 2.90 7.02 17.64
CA ALA A 483 3.95 7.69 18.39
C ALA A 483 4.51 6.84 19.54
N LEU A 484 3.64 6.16 20.31
CA LEU A 484 4.05 5.26 21.38
C LEU A 484 4.92 4.11 20.85
N TYR A 485 4.48 3.40 19.81
CA TYR A 485 5.25 2.30 19.25
C TYR A 485 6.58 2.77 18.64
N ALA A 486 6.63 3.96 18.03
CA ALA A 486 7.87 4.56 17.53
C ALA A 486 8.90 4.79 18.65
N ALA A 487 8.46 5.30 19.80
CA ALA A 487 9.35 5.60 20.94
C ALA A 487 10.12 4.38 21.44
N PHE A 488 9.54 3.18 21.34
CA PHE A 488 10.15 1.94 21.81
C PHE A 488 10.90 1.16 20.71
N GLN A 489 11.01 1.67 19.48
CA GLN A 489 11.77 1.00 18.43
C GLN A 489 13.29 1.20 18.57
N GLU A 490 14.03 0.12 18.31
CA GLU A 490 15.50 0.11 18.27
C GLU A 490 16.06 0.25 16.84
N ASP A 491 15.27 -0.18 15.84
CA ASP A 491 15.61 -0.09 14.42
C ASP A 491 15.20 1.28 13.88
N MET A 492 16.13 1.99 13.23
CA MET A 492 15.91 3.35 12.73
C MET A 492 14.80 3.43 11.66
N LYS A 493 14.69 2.44 10.77
CA LYS A 493 13.62 2.43 9.75
C LYS A 493 12.27 2.07 10.35
N LYS A 494 12.22 1.13 11.30
CA LYS A 494 10.97 0.79 12.01
C LYS A 494 10.47 1.97 12.85
N LEU A 495 11.35 2.71 13.51
CA LEU A 495 11.00 3.94 14.23
C LEU A 495 10.33 4.93 13.26
N LEU A 496 10.96 5.20 12.12
CA LEU A 496 10.38 6.10 11.11
C LEU A 496 9.08 5.57 10.52
N ALA A 497 8.93 4.27 10.32
CA ALA A 497 7.70 3.67 9.82
C ALA A 497 6.52 3.88 10.79
N TRP A 498 6.73 3.66 12.08
CA TRP A 498 5.72 3.96 13.11
C TRP A 498 5.44 5.46 13.22
N SER A 499 6.47 6.30 13.08
CA SER A 499 6.27 7.76 13.05
C SER A 499 5.35 8.16 11.89
N SER A 500 5.54 7.58 10.70
CA SER A 500 4.71 7.85 9.52
C SER A 500 3.25 7.47 9.75
N ILE A 501 2.99 6.30 10.35
CA ILE A 501 1.62 5.87 10.71
C ILE A 501 0.98 6.90 11.63
N GLY A 502 1.70 7.34 12.67
CA GLY A 502 1.21 8.38 13.57
C GLY A 502 0.89 9.70 12.84
N GLN A 503 1.73 10.10 11.89
CA GLN A 503 1.51 11.33 11.11
C GLN A 503 0.29 11.24 10.19
N VAL A 504 0.01 10.05 9.64
CA VAL A 504 -1.22 9.79 8.87
C VAL A 504 -2.47 9.89 9.76
N GLY A 505 -2.38 9.50 11.03
CA GLY A 505 -3.47 9.68 12.00
C GLY A 505 -3.96 11.12 12.13
N TYR A 506 -3.04 12.10 12.14
CA TYR A 506 -3.40 13.53 12.14
C TYR A 506 -4.14 13.95 10.88
N ILE A 507 -3.73 13.45 9.71
CA ILE A 507 -4.36 13.76 8.42
C ILE A 507 -5.79 13.21 8.40
N VAL A 508 -5.97 11.95 8.79
CA VAL A 508 -7.28 11.28 8.83
C VAL A 508 -8.24 12.01 9.78
N MET A 509 -7.75 12.41 10.95
CA MET A 509 -8.54 13.17 11.93
C MET A 509 -8.94 14.57 11.42
N GLY A 510 -8.05 15.26 10.68
CA GLY A 510 -8.37 16.54 10.05
C GLY A 510 -9.46 16.43 8.98
N LEU A 511 -9.41 15.38 8.14
CA LEU A 511 -10.47 15.12 7.16
C LEU A 511 -11.79 14.76 7.83
N ALA A 512 -11.73 13.91 8.87
CA ALA A 512 -12.90 13.51 9.65
C ALA A 512 -13.60 14.68 10.35
N ALA A 513 -12.88 15.79 10.59
CA ALA A 513 -13.44 16.99 11.20
C ALA A 513 -14.42 17.75 10.28
N MET A 514 -14.54 17.40 8.99
CA MET A 514 -15.58 17.91 8.05
C MET A 514 -15.83 19.43 8.18
N ASN A 515 -14.75 20.19 8.35
CA ASN A 515 -14.77 21.64 8.41
C ASN A 515 -13.52 22.17 7.68
N ASN A 516 -13.55 23.47 7.33
CA ASN A 516 -12.51 24.07 6.50
C ASN A 516 -11.11 23.96 7.11
N MET A 517 -10.98 24.26 8.41
CA MET A 517 -9.69 24.21 9.12
C MET A 517 -9.11 22.79 9.15
N GLY A 518 -9.94 21.77 9.36
CA GLY A 518 -9.51 20.38 9.45
C GLY A 518 -8.98 19.86 8.11
N TRP A 519 -9.70 20.16 7.03
CA TRP A 519 -9.29 19.80 5.67
C TRP A 519 -8.04 20.56 5.22
N THR A 520 -7.94 21.84 5.57
CA THR A 520 -6.73 22.65 5.33
C THR A 520 -5.54 22.10 6.10
N ALA A 521 -5.72 21.73 7.38
CA ALA A 521 -4.69 21.11 8.20
C ALA A 521 -4.27 19.74 7.68
N ALA A 522 -5.21 18.93 7.19
CA ALA A 522 -4.93 17.63 6.58
C ALA A 522 -4.10 17.77 5.30
N ALA A 523 -4.41 18.74 4.43
CA ALA A 523 -3.63 19.04 3.24
C ALA A 523 -2.22 19.54 3.60
N TRP A 524 -2.11 20.43 4.59
CA TRP A 524 -0.81 20.90 5.08
C TRP A 524 0.02 19.74 5.63
N GLN A 525 -0.54 18.96 6.55
CA GLN A 525 0.13 17.82 7.17
C GLN A 525 0.53 16.77 6.12
N THR A 526 -0.24 16.61 5.05
CA THR A 526 0.11 15.75 3.91
C THR A 526 1.42 16.19 3.25
N ILE A 527 1.57 17.47 2.91
CA ILE A 527 2.82 18.01 2.34
C ILE A 527 3.95 17.95 3.36
N ALA A 528 3.71 18.43 4.59
CA ALA A 528 4.73 18.43 5.64
C ALA A 528 5.28 17.01 5.84
N HIS A 529 4.40 16.01 5.88
CA HIS A 529 4.79 14.62 6.04
C HIS A 529 5.64 14.10 4.87
N LEU A 530 5.33 14.42 3.62
CA LEU A 530 6.23 14.11 2.49
C LEU A 530 7.62 14.71 2.70
N LEU A 531 7.68 16.00 3.08
CA LEU A 531 8.93 16.72 3.22
C LEU A 531 9.81 16.12 4.32
N PHE A 532 9.31 16.04 5.56
CA PHE A 532 10.12 15.54 6.67
C PHE A 532 10.29 14.02 6.66
N SER A 533 9.30 13.23 6.20
CA SER A 533 9.46 11.77 6.12
C SER A 533 10.40 11.39 4.98
N GLY A 534 10.26 12.01 3.82
CA GLY A 534 11.18 11.81 2.70
C GLY A 534 12.61 12.14 3.10
N LEU A 535 12.81 13.28 3.76
CA LEU A 535 14.10 13.73 4.28
C LEU A 535 14.70 12.73 5.27
N LEU A 536 13.94 12.32 6.29
CA LEU A 536 14.43 11.42 7.33
C LEU A 536 14.74 10.02 6.80
N PHE A 537 13.88 9.44 5.95
CA PHE A 537 14.18 8.13 5.35
C PHE A 537 15.39 8.19 4.42
N LEU A 538 15.56 9.25 3.63
CA LEU A 538 16.75 9.43 2.78
C LEU A 538 18.04 9.60 3.60
N ALA A 539 17.98 10.39 4.68
CA ALA A 539 19.11 10.58 5.58
C ALA A 539 19.50 9.26 6.27
N ILE A 540 18.52 8.50 6.79
CA ILE A 540 18.73 7.18 7.38
C ILE A 540 19.23 6.17 6.34
N ALA A 541 18.73 6.19 5.11
CA ALA A 541 19.26 5.37 4.01
C ALA A 541 20.75 5.68 3.76
N GLY A 542 21.16 6.96 3.84
CA GLY A 542 22.57 7.36 3.77
C GLY A 542 23.41 6.82 4.92
N VAL A 543 22.90 6.84 6.15
CA VAL A 543 23.58 6.25 7.32
C VAL A 543 23.72 4.74 7.15
N ILE A 544 22.66 4.04 6.74
CA ILE A 544 22.68 2.58 6.51
C ILE A 544 23.64 2.23 5.38
N LEU A 545 23.64 3.00 4.28
CA LEU A 545 24.56 2.78 3.16
C LEU A 545 26.03 2.86 3.59
N ARG A 546 26.35 3.75 4.52
CA ARG A 546 27.73 4.00 4.97
C ARG A 546 28.18 3.09 6.12
N THR A 547 27.27 2.68 6.98
CA THR A 547 27.59 1.90 8.18
C THR A 547 27.24 0.41 8.03
N GLY A 548 26.29 0.06 7.17
CA GLY A 548 25.69 -1.27 7.08
C GLY A 548 24.77 -1.64 8.26
N ILE A 549 24.49 -0.70 9.17
CA ILE A 549 23.81 -0.96 10.44
C ILE A 549 22.40 -0.38 10.42
N ARG A 550 21.42 -1.16 10.96
CA ARG A 550 20.02 -0.73 11.12
C ARG A 550 19.61 -0.44 12.56
N ASN A 551 20.30 -0.99 13.53
CA ASN A 551 20.01 -0.78 14.94
C ASN A 551 20.67 0.52 15.42
N MET A 552 19.88 1.43 16.00
CA MET A 552 20.40 2.74 16.44
C MET A 552 21.46 2.60 17.54
N TYR A 553 21.25 1.68 18.48
CA TYR A 553 22.19 1.44 19.59
C TYR A 553 23.55 0.88 19.13
N GLU A 554 23.69 0.47 17.88
CA GLU A 554 24.96 0.01 17.30
C GLU A 554 25.73 1.13 16.57
N THR A 555 25.11 2.30 16.40
CA THR A 555 25.70 3.54 15.84
C THR A 555 26.21 4.46 16.95
N GLY A 556 26.29 5.77 16.73
CA GLY A 556 26.77 6.75 17.70
C GLY A 556 27.98 7.57 17.24
N GLY A 557 28.02 8.83 17.64
CA GLY A 557 29.11 9.76 17.36
C GLY A 557 29.26 10.19 15.89
N LEU A 558 28.28 9.89 15.04
CA LEU A 558 28.38 10.14 13.59
C LEU A 558 28.32 11.62 13.19
N ILE A 559 27.98 12.55 14.11
CA ILE A 559 27.91 14.00 13.80
C ILE A 559 29.18 14.55 13.15
N LYS A 560 30.36 14.04 13.55
CA LYS A 560 31.66 14.48 12.99
C LYS A 560 31.99 13.84 11.64
N LYS A 561 31.40 12.69 11.33
CA LYS A 561 31.66 11.92 10.09
C LYS A 561 30.64 12.22 9.00
N MET A 562 29.43 12.58 9.40
CA MET A 562 28.29 12.82 8.52
C MET A 562 27.54 14.13 8.89
N PRO A 563 28.22 15.30 8.90
CA PRO A 563 27.62 16.56 9.33
C PRO A 563 26.47 17.03 8.44
N ALA A 564 26.52 16.80 7.12
CA ALA A 564 25.47 17.22 6.21
C ALA A 564 24.21 16.37 6.42
N THR A 565 24.40 15.06 6.64
CA THR A 565 23.31 14.13 6.99
C THR A 565 22.75 14.42 8.40
N PHE A 566 23.59 14.84 9.35
CA PHE A 566 23.12 15.31 10.67
C PHE A 566 22.19 16.52 10.55
N ILE A 567 22.54 17.53 9.74
CA ILE A 567 21.68 18.70 9.50
C ILE A 567 20.32 18.25 8.92
N SER A 568 20.34 17.35 7.95
CA SER A 568 19.11 16.76 7.38
C SER A 568 18.22 16.12 8.46
N VAL A 569 18.81 15.30 9.32
CA VAL A 569 18.05 14.67 10.41
C VAL A 569 17.55 15.70 11.41
N LEU A 570 18.38 16.67 11.81
CA LEU A 570 18.01 17.73 12.75
C LEU A 570 16.80 18.55 12.26
N ILE A 571 16.85 19.04 11.02
CA ILE A 571 15.74 19.78 10.41
C ILE A 571 14.51 18.87 10.29
N GLY A 572 14.69 17.62 9.85
CA GLY A 572 13.61 16.65 9.74
C GLY A 572 12.90 16.37 11.06
N ILE A 573 13.64 16.19 12.16
CA ILE A 573 13.04 15.90 13.47
C ILE A 573 12.34 17.12 14.08
N ILE A 574 12.86 18.35 13.88
CA ILE A 574 12.19 19.58 14.33
C ILE A 574 10.88 19.76 13.57
N ALA A 575 10.88 19.53 12.25
CA ALA A 575 9.68 19.60 11.43
C ALA A 575 8.66 18.53 11.81
N LEU A 576 9.09 17.28 12.04
CA LEU A 576 8.21 16.16 12.39
C LEU A 576 7.59 16.31 13.80
N SER A 577 8.40 16.69 14.79
CA SER A 577 7.93 16.86 16.17
C SER A 577 6.91 18.00 16.29
N GLY A 578 6.94 18.96 15.37
CA GLY A 578 6.04 20.10 15.35
C GLY A 578 6.48 21.16 16.34
N VAL A 579 7.79 21.41 16.43
CA VAL A 579 8.36 22.50 17.24
C VAL A 579 8.47 23.76 16.36
N PRO A 580 8.08 24.94 16.86
CA PRO A 580 8.32 26.21 16.15
C PRO A 580 9.80 26.37 15.79
N PRO A 581 10.17 26.77 14.56
CA PRO A 581 9.34 27.46 13.56
C PRO A 581 8.94 26.55 12.36
N LEU A 582 9.15 25.24 12.45
CA LEU A 582 9.07 24.37 11.27
C LEU A 582 7.64 23.92 10.92
N THR A 583 7.46 23.46 9.68
CA THR A 583 6.17 23.28 9.00
C THR A 583 5.17 22.39 9.73
N GLY A 584 5.64 21.42 10.50
CA GLY A 584 4.76 20.52 11.25
C GLY A 584 4.06 21.19 12.44
N PHE A 585 4.59 22.30 12.98
CA PHE A 585 3.91 23.02 14.06
C PHE A 585 2.60 23.65 13.56
N ALA A 586 2.67 24.36 12.43
CA ALA A 586 1.53 25.09 11.89
C ALA A 586 0.38 24.17 11.44
N ALA A 587 0.71 23.02 10.84
CA ALA A 587 -0.27 22.00 10.48
C ALA A 587 -1.04 21.48 11.71
N LYS A 588 -0.31 21.14 12.78
CA LYS A 588 -0.89 20.62 14.02
C LYS A 588 -1.66 21.69 14.79
N TRP A 589 -1.16 22.92 14.82
CA TRP A 589 -1.87 24.05 15.43
C TRP A 589 -3.25 24.23 14.79
N LEU A 590 -3.32 24.29 13.45
CA LEU A 590 -4.59 24.43 12.73
C LEU A 590 -5.53 23.23 12.96
N LEU A 591 -4.97 22.03 13.06
CA LEU A 591 -5.73 20.82 13.42
C LEU A 591 -6.33 20.93 14.82
N TYR A 592 -5.58 21.41 15.82
CA TYR A 592 -6.12 21.60 17.17
C TYR A 592 -7.27 22.61 17.18
N GLN A 593 -7.15 23.72 16.44
CA GLN A 593 -8.23 24.70 16.29
C GLN A 593 -9.49 24.06 15.68
N SER A 594 -9.32 23.28 14.61
CA SER A 594 -10.41 22.54 13.96
C SER A 594 -11.15 21.59 14.90
N LEU A 595 -10.40 20.84 15.72
CA LEU A 595 -10.97 19.86 16.64
C LEU A 595 -11.69 20.53 17.80
N ILE A 596 -11.12 21.60 18.35
CA ILE A 596 -11.72 22.37 19.43
C ILE A 596 -13.02 23.04 18.95
N GLU A 597 -13.02 23.65 17.77
CA GLU A 597 -14.22 24.27 17.19
C GLU A 597 -15.33 23.23 16.94
N ARG A 598 -14.96 22.00 16.57
CA ARG A 598 -15.91 20.88 16.44
C ARG A 598 -16.38 20.30 17.79
N GLY A 599 -15.79 20.70 18.92
CA GLY A 599 -16.08 20.13 20.24
C GLY A 599 -15.41 18.77 20.50
N TRP A 600 -14.42 18.39 19.69
CA TRP A 600 -13.67 17.14 19.80
C TRP A 600 -12.45 17.28 20.73
N TYR A 601 -12.71 17.67 21.98
CA TYR A 601 -11.67 17.99 22.96
C TYR A 601 -10.76 16.80 23.30
N LEU A 602 -11.33 15.58 23.38
CA LEU A 602 -10.56 14.38 23.69
C LEU A 602 -9.60 14.00 22.55
N GLN A 603 -10.07 14.09 21.30
CA GLN A 603 -9.25 13.86 20.13
C GLN A 603 -8.13 14.91 20.03
N ALA A 604 -8.43 16.18 20.32
CA ALA A 604 -7.42 17.24 20.42
C ALA A 604 -6.37 16.93 21.50
N GLY A 605 -6.78 16.49 22.69
CA GLY A 605 -5.89 16.08 23.76
C GLY A 605 -4.97 14.91 23.39
N MET A 606 -5.52 13.88 22.73
CA MET A 606 -4.72 12.75 22.23
C MET A 606 -3.72 13.17 21.15
N ALA A 607 -4.15 14.05 20.25
CA ALA A 607 -3.31 14.59 19.19
C ALA A 607 -2.16 15.45 19.75
N PHE A 608 -2.43 16.23 20.81
CA PHE A 608 -1.40 16.97 21.52
C PHE A 608 -0.39 16.04 22.21
N PHE A 609 -0.88 15.04 22.95
CA PHE A 609 -0.02 14.09 23.66
C PHE A 609 0.83 13.24 22.70
N SER A 610 0.26 12.82 21.57
CA SER A 610 1.01 12.15 20.49
C SER A 610 2.18 13.00 19.98
N SER A 611 2.00 14.32 19.88
CA SER A 611 3.07 15.23 19.45
C SER A 611 4.18 15.38 20.48
N ALA A 612 3.84 15.38 21.78
CA ALA A 612 4.83 15.34 22.85
C ALA A 612 5.67 14.05 22.80
N ILE A 613 5.04 12.89 22.60
CA ILE A 613 5.76 11.61 22.42
C ILE A 613 6.62 11.65 21.14
N ALA A 614 6.15 12.33 20.09
CA ALA A 614 6.91 12.49 18.86
C ALA A 614 8.24 13.20 19.07
N PHE A 615 8.25 14.23 19.90
CA PHE A 615 9.49 14.87 20.31
C PHE A 615 10.46 13.89 21.01
N LEU A 616 9.97 13.01 21.89
CA LEU A 616 10.79 12.04 22.62
C LEU A 616 11.47 11.03 21.69
N TYR A 617 10.74 10.43 20.74
CA TYR A 617 11.36 9.47 19.82
C TYR A 617 12.28 10.14 18.79
N CYS A 618 12.00 11.40 18.43
CA CYS A 618 12.87 12.22 17.59
C CYS A 618 14.20 12.52 18.29
N PHE A 619 14.15 12.87 19.58
CA PHE A 619 15.35 13.05 20.39
C PHE A 619 16.18 11.76 20.46
N ARG A 620 15.51 10.62 20.69
CA ARG A 620 16.17 9.31 20.67
C ARG A 620 16.87 9.03 19.34
N LEU A 621 16.21 9.29 18.20
CA LEU A 621 16.76 9.07 16.87
C LEU A 621 18.07 9.84 16.66
N ILE A 622 18.09 11.14 16.98
CA ILE A 622 19.30 11.95 16.80
C ILE A 622 20.39 11.62 17.83
N HIS A 623 20.01 11.36 19.08
CA HIS A 623 20.94 11.02 20.16
C HIS A 623 21.66 9.69 19.90
N ALA A 624 20.91 8.65 19.52
CA ALA A 624 21.46 7.31 19.32
C ALA A 624 22.34 7.22 18.07
N ILE A 625 22.07 8.00 17.02
CA ILE A 625 22.80 7.92 15.76
C ILE A 625 24.01 8.85 15.72
N PHE A 626 23.83 10.12 16.07
CA PHE A 626 24.81 11.17 15.80
C PHE A 626 25.58 11.64 17.04
N LEU A 627 24.96 11.61 18.22
CA LEU A 627 25.58 12.04 19.46
C LEU A 627 26.30 10.89 20.17
N GLY A 628 26.96 11.19 21.28
CA GLY A 628 27.77 10.23 22.02
C GLY A 628 29.14 9.98 21.39
N GLN A 629 29.76 8.86 21.78
CA GLN A 629 31.11 8.50 21.37
C GLN A 629 31.12 7.77 20.03
N LEU A 630 32.12 8.06 19.19
CA LEU A 630 32.29 7.36 17.93
C LEU A 630 32.84 5.96 18.21
N LYS A 631 32.12 4.93 17.76
CA LYS A 631 32.57 3.54 17.93
C LYS A 631 33.75 3.23 17.00
N PRO A 632 34.72 2.38 17.41
CA PRO A 632 35.89 2.05 16.58
C PRO A 632 35.55 1.55 15.17
N LYS A 633 34.45 0.78 15.02
CA LYS A 633 33.95 0.30 13.73
C LYS A 633 33.51 1.40 12.75
N HIS A 634 33.36 2.64 13.22
CA HIS A 634 32.84 3.78 12.44
C HIS A 634 33.92 4.84 12.13
N THR A 635 35.20 4.55 12.38
CA THR A 635 36.31 5.48 12.14
C THR A 635 36.48 5.83 10.66
N GLU A 636 36.25 4.89 9.76
CA GLU A 636 36.40 5.06 8.30
C GLU A 636 35.13 5.51 7.58
N VAL A 637 34.03 5.67 8.33
CA VAL A 637 32.74 6.12 7.76
C VAL A 637 32.92 7.51 7.14
N LYS A 638 32.40 7.65 5.92
CA LYS A 638 32.35 8.91 5.16
C LYS A 638 30.92 9.42 5.07
N GLU A 639 30.76 10.69 4.74
CA GLU A 639 29.47 11.32 4.46
C GLU A 639 28.70 10.58 3.35
N ALA A 640 27.37 10.64 3.37
CA ALA A 640 26.48 10.10 2.36
C ALA A 640 26.85 10.66 0.95
N PRO A 641 26.67 9.87 -0.12
CA PRO A 641 26.92 10.35 -1.47
C PRO A 641 26.12 11.61 -1.81
N ILE A 642 26.71 12.52 -2.60
CA ILE A 642 26.07 13.80 -2.99
C ILE A 642 24.69 13.56 -3.62
N LEU A 643 24.53 12.53 -4.45
CA LEU A 643 23.25 12.18 -5.06
C LEU A 643 22.16 11.77 -4.05
N MET A 644 22.51 11.35 -2.83
CA MET A 644 21.54 11.16 -1.73
C MET A 644 21.31 12.45 -0.93
N LEU A 645 22.28 13.36 -0.88
CA LEU A 645 22.17 14.64 -0.18
C LEU A 645 21.35 15.67 -0.96
N ILE A 646 21.50 15.75 -2.29
CA ILE A 646 20.74 16.69 -3.14
C ILE A 646 19.23 16.68 -2.83
N PRO A 647 18.53 15.52 -2.88
CA PRO A 647 17.11 15.51 -2.58
C PRO A 647 16.80 15.85 -1.12
N GLN A 648 17.68 15.51 -0.17
CA GLN A 648 17.51 15.93 1.23
C GLN A 648 17.51 17.46 1.35
N TYR A 649 18.45 18.15 0.72
CA TYR A 649 18.54 19.61 0.80
C TYR A 649 17.44 20.33 0.00
N ILE A 650 16.95 19.73 -1.09
CA ILE A 650 15.72 20.20 -1.76
C ILE A 650 14.52 20.11 -0.81
N LEU A 651 14.36 18.99 -0.08
CA LEU A 651 13.28 18.84 0.89
C LEU A 651 13.44 19.78 2.09
N ILE A 652 14.67 20.03 2.58
CA ILE A 652 14.96 21.05 3.60
C ILE A 652 14.53 22.43 3.12
N MET A 653 14.89 22.80 1.88
CA MET A 653 14.47 24.08 1.30
C MET A 653 12.94 24.18 1.24
N GLY A 654 12.27 23.09 0.85
CA GLY A 654 10.81 22.99 0.92
C GLY A 654 10.27 23.25 2.31
N ILE A 655 10.83 22.61 3.36
CA ILE A 655 10.44 22.85 4.75
C ILE A 655 10.61 24.32 5.12
N MET A 656 11.77 24.91 4.83
CA MET A 656 12.06 26.31 5.18
C MET A 656 11.11 27.29 4.48
N LEU A 657 10.80 27.06 3.19
CA LEU A 657 9.88 27.90 2.41
C LEU A 657 8.44 27.79 2.93
N PHE A 658 7.96 26.56 3.18
CA PHE A 658 6.62 26.33 3.73
C PHE A 658 6.45 26.92 5.14
N SER A 659 7.50 26.92 5.95
CA SER A 659 7.49 27.53 7.28
C SER A 659 7.47 29.04 7.25
N THR A 660 8.27 29.63 6.36
CA THR A 660 8.44 31.09 6.30
C THR A 660 7.25 31.75 5.62
N PHE A 661 6.67 31.11 4.59
CA PHE A 661 5.59 31.68 3.78
C PHE A 661 4.34 30.78 3.75
N PRO A 662 3.75 30.46 4.90
CA PRO A 662 2.62 29.54 4.97
C PRO A 662 1.42 30.04 4.13
N GLY A 663 1.14 31.34 4.17
CA GLY A 663 0.00 31.91 3.45
C GLY A 663 0.04 31.70 1.94
N ARG A 664 1.20 31.77 1.28
CA ARG A 664 1.28 31.58 -0.17
C ARG A 664 1.04 30.14 -0.60
N LEU A 665 1.41 29.19 0.26
CA LEU A 665 1.42 27.77 -0.07
C LEU A 665 0.16 27.03 0.41
N ILE A 666 -0.49 27.52 1.47
CA ILE A 666 -1.72 26.91 2.03
C ILE A 666 -3.00 27.61 1.58
N LYS A 667 -2.97 28.88 1.14
CA LYS A 667 -4.16 29.54 0.56
C LYS A 667 -4.86 28.71 -0.52
N PRO A 668 -4.16 28.04 -1.46
CA PRO A 668 -4.81 27.14 -2.41
C PRO A 668 -5.56 26.00 -1.72
N ALA A 669 -4.98 25.37 -0.69
CA ALA A 669 -5.62 24.30 0.08
C ALA A 669 -6.86 24.78 0.85
N SER A 670 -6.77 25.96 1.45
CA SER A 670 -7.90 26.61 2.12
C SER A 670 -9.02 26.98 1.15
N ALA A 671 -8.68 27.53 -0.03
CA ALA A 671 -9.66 27.87 -1.05
C ALA A 671 -10.37 26.63 -1.60
N MET A 672 -9.68 25.49 -1.70
CA MET A 672 -10.29 24.21 -2.04
C MET A 672 -11.28 23.74 -0.97
N ALA A 673 -10.90 23.81 0.32
CA ALA A 673 -11.79 23.46 1.41
C ALA A 673 -12.99 24.42 1.53
N ALA A 674 -12.81 25.70 1.15
CA ALA A 674 -13.85 26.73 1.19
C ALA A 674 -15.01 26.48 0.23
N LYS A 675 -14.80 25.65 -0.81
CA LYS A 675 -15.87 25.23 -1.72
C LYS A 675 -16.85 24.25 -1.07
N LEU A 676 -16.41 23.52 -0.04
CA LEU A 676 -17.20 22.49 0.65
C LEU A 676 -17.69 22.98 2.02
N PHE A 677 -16.91 23.80 2.71
CA PHE A 677 -17.18 24.24 4.06
C PHE A 677 -16.97 25.75 4.21
N PRO A 678 -17.82 26.46 4.97
CA PRO A 678 -17.59 27.86 5.31
C PRO A 678 -16.18 28.07 5.90
N SER A 679 -15.48 29.13 5.49
CA SER A 679 -14.13 29.43 5.95
C SER A 679 -14.15 30.40 7.14
N PRO A 680 -13.80 29.94 8.37
CA PRO A 680 -13.80 30.81 9.54
C PRO A 680 -12.49 31.61 9.72
N PHE A 681 -11.47 31.38 8.88
CA PHE A 681 -10.16 32.02 9.05
C PHE A 681 -9.86 33.10 8.02
N VAL A 682 -9.30 34.20 8.50
CA VAL A 682 -8.92 35.38 7.73
C VAL A 682 -7.41 35.39 7.54
N TRP A 683 -6.98 35.51 6.29
CA TRP A 683 -5.57 35.69 5.95
C TRP A 683 -5.23 37.17 5.91
N ASP A 684 -4.39 37.63 6.83
CA ASP A 684 -3.84 38.98 6.82
C ASP A 684 -2.32 38.91 6.62
N GLY A 685 -1.86 39.24 5.41
CA GLY A 685 -0.45 39.14 5.02
C GLY A 685 0.14 37.73 5.27
N PHE A 686 1.03 37.63 6.25
CA PHE A 686 1.71 36.40 6.67
C PHE A 686 1.07 35.70 7.90
N SER A 687 0.01 36.30 8.45
CA SER A 687 -0.76 35.75 9.56
C SER A 687 -2.01 35.02 9.09
N VAL A 688 -2.32 33.93 9.79
CA VAL A 688 -3.63 33.28 9.76
C VAL A 688 -4.32 33.54 11.10
N SER A 689 -5.53 34.06 11.06
CA SER A 689 -6.35 34.32 12.25
C SER A 689 -7.58 33.43 12.20
N THR A 690 -7.82 32.69 13.29
CA THR A 690 -9.03 31.90 13.55
C THR A 690 -9.82 32.55 14.70
N PRO A 691 -11.06 32.14 14.97
CA PRO A 691 -11.83 32.65 16.12
C PRO A 691 -11.13 32.41 17.48
N LEU A 692 -10.24 31.41 17.54
CA LEU A 692 -9.57 30.95 18.76
C LEU A 692 -8.14 31.50 18.91
N GLY A 693 -7.56 32.10 17.86
CA GLY A 693 -6.22 32.67 17.93
C GLY A 693 -5.58 32.95 16.57
N TYR A 694 -4.35 33.45 16.57
CA TYR A 694 -3.62 33.76 15.35
C TYR A 694 -2.23 33.10 15.32
N PHE A 695 -1.71 32.88 14.12
CA PHE A 695 -0.36 32.37 13.89
C PHE A 695 0.32 33.15 12.75
N ASN A 696 1.53 33.67 13.00
CA ASN A 696 2.37 34.32 12.00
C ASN A 696 3.67 33.54 11.82
N GLY A 697 3.73 32.70 10.78
CA GLY A 697 4.88 31.82 10.55
C GLY A 697 6.17 32.56 10.24
N THR A 698 6.09 33.68 9.51
CA THR A 698 7.27 34.51 9.19
C THR A 698 7.87 35.13 10.45
N PHE A 699 7.03 35.70 11.31
CA PHE A 699 7.47 36.28 12.58
C PHE A 699 8.10 35.22 13.49
N VAL A 700 7.45 34.06 13.62
CA VAL A 700 7.97 32.95 14.42
C VAL A 700 9.32 32.46 13.88
N MET A 701 9.47 32.33 12.57
CA MET A 701 10.75 31.98 11.93
C MET A 701 11.83 33.01 12.24
N LEU A 702 11.56 34.30 12.03
CA LEU A 702 12.52 35.38 12.29
C LEU A 702 12.92 35.44 13.76
N LEU A 703 11.95 35.32 14.67
CA LEU A 703 12.19 35.30 16.12
C LEU A 703 13.09 34.14 16.52
N VAL A 704 12.80 32.93 16.03
CA VAL A 704 13.61 31.75 16.37
C VAL A 704 15.02 31.86 15.77
N CYS A 705 15.15 32.28 14.51
CA CYS A 705 16.45 32.52 13.88
C CYS A 705 17.26 33.60 14.62
N ALA A 706 16.61 34.69 15.05
CA ALA A 706 17.25 35.73 15.83
C ALA A 706 17.70 35.21 17.20
N LEU A 707 16.87 34.44 17.91
CA LEU A 707 17.21 33.87 19.22
C LEU A 707 18.41 32.92 19.13
N PHE A 708 18.39 31.96 18.20
CA PHE A 708 19.52 31.04 17.99
C PHE A 708 20.76 31.76 17.46
N GLY A 709 20.59 32.73 16.56
CA GLY A 709 21.69 33.52 16.00
C GLY A 709 22.37 34.39 17.05
N LEU A 710 21.60 35.08 17.90
CA LEU A 710 22.12 35.87 19.02
C LEU A 710 22.79 34.99 20.07
N MET A 711 22.22 33.83 20.40
CA MET A 711 22.84 32.88 21.32
C MET A 711 24.18 32.37 20.75
N LEU A 712 24.23 32.00 19.47
CA LEU A 712 25.45 31.56 18.81
C LEU A 712 26.49 32.69 18.79
N LEU A 713 26.09 33.90 18.41
CA LEU A 713 26.97 35.08 18.40
C LEU A 713 27.51 35.37 19.80
N PHE A 714 26.66 35.31 20.82
CA PHE A 714 27.06 35.47 22.22
C PHE A 714 28.10 34.41 22.64
N LEU A 715 27.86 33.13 22.29
CA LEU A 715 28.82 32.05 22.56
C LEU A 715 30.14 32.23 21.81
N LEU A 716 30.12 32.78 20.60
CA LEU A 716 31.34 33.06 19.81
C LEU A 716 32.11 34.28 20.34
N LEU A 717 31.41 35.34 20.78
CA LEU A 717 32.02 36.59 21.26
C LEU A 717 32.47 36.53 22.73
N LYS A 718 31.67 35.90 23.60
CA LYS A 718 31.90 35.82 25.05
C LYS A 718 32.35 34.44 25.54
N GLY A 719 32.39 33.43 24.68
CA GLY A 719 32.86 32.10 25.05
C GLY A 719 34.37 32.12 25.37
N PRO A 720 34.82 31.50 26.49
CA PRO A 720 36.25 31.32 26.73
C PRO A 720 36.88 30.52 25.58
N ARG A 721 38.19 30.74 25.30
CA ARG A 721 38.93 30.00 24.26
C ARG A 721 38.69 28.49 24.45
N PRO A 722 37.96 27.80 23.54
CA PRO A 722 37.50 26.45 23.79
C PRO A 722 38.69 25.48 23.80
N ARG A 723 38.97 24.85 24.95
CA ARG A 723 39.96 23.78 25.04
C ARG A 723 39.32 22.48 24.55
N LYS A 724 39.88 21.89 23.49
CA LYS A 724 39.45 20.55 23.03
C LYS A 724 39.84 19.51 24.08
N ILE A 725 38.87 18.73 24.52
CA ILE A 725 39.07 17.62 25.45
C ILE A 725 38.80 16.31 24.69
N GLY A 726 39.53 15.25 25.04
CA GLY A 726 39.32 13.90 24.50
C GLY A 726 37.91 13.39 24.77
N GLN A 727 37.41 12.55 23.86
CA GLN A 727 36.04 12.06 23.87
C GLN A 727 35.68 11.24 25.12
N LEU A 728 36.64 10.50 25.69
CA LEU A 728 36.44 9.69 26.90
C LEU A 728 36.64 10.45 28.23
N ASN A 729 37.03 11.73 28.17
CA ASN A 729 37.12 12.56 29.37
C ASN A 729 35.74 13.15 29.70
N ILE A 730 34.85 12.27 30.13
CA ILE A 730 33.46 12.59 30.49
C ILE A 730 33.23 12.34 31.98
N VAL A 731 32.16 12.92 32.52
CA VAL A 731 31.68 12.57 33.86
C VAL A 731 31.04 11.19 33.78
N PHE A 732 31.74 10.18 34.28
CA PHE A 732 31.28 8.79 34.37
C PHE A 732 31.52 8.28 35.79
N ALA A 733 30.80 8.85 36.77
CA ALA A 733 30.98 8.57 38.20
C ALA A 733 32.44 8.74 38.69
N ALA A 734 33.16 9.74 38.16
CA ALA A 734 34.60 9.98 38.38
C ALA A 734 35.54 8.85 37.90
N GLU A 735 35.03 7.86 37.16
CA GLU A 735 35.82 6.85 36.48
C GLU A 735 36.04 7.19 35.01
N ARG A 736 37.01 6.51 34.37
CA ARG A 736 37.19 6.58 32.91
C ARG A 736 36.45 5.41 32.27
N PRO A 737 35.59 5.65 31.25
CA PRO A 737 34.99 4.55 30.51
C PRO A 737 36.08 3.75 29.81
N GLU A 738 36.04 2.42 29.93
CA GLU A 738 37.00 1.52 29.28
C GLU A 738 36.91 1.58 27.75
N SER A 739 35.71 1.80 27.21
CA SER A 739 35.50 1.85 25.76
C SER A 739 34.40 2.83 25.34
N PRO A 740 34.44 3.34 24.10
CA PRO A 740 33.33 4.12 23.52
C PRO A 740 31.98 3.37 23.53
N ALA A 741 32.01 2.03 23.54
CA ALA A 741 30.80 1.22 23.50
C ALA A 741 30.03 1.23 24.83
N THR A 742 30.74 1.29 25.96
CA THR A 742 30.11 1.36 27.30
C THR A 742 29.72 2.79 27.69
N ALA A 743 30.27 3.80 27.01
CA ALA A 743 30.02 5.21 27.29
C ALA A 743 28.79 5.81 26.59
N HIS A 744 28.08 5.07 25.73
CA HIS A 744 26.95 5.58 24.95
C HIS A 744 25.63 4.87 25.26
N TYR A 745 24.74 5.55 25.98
CA TYR A 745 23.42 5.04 26.30
C TYR A 745 22.44 5.21 25.13
N ALA A 746 22.18 4.13 24.40
CA ALA A 746 21.28 4.14 23.25
C ALA A 746 20.35 2.90 23.15
N TRP A 747 20.61 1.87 23.94
CA TRP A 747 19.81 0.64 24.01
C TRP A 747 18.69 0.79 25.04
N ALA A 748 17.49 0.32 24.69
CA ALA A 748 16.34 0.30 25.59
C ALA A 748 16.06 1.67 26.26
N PHE A 749 16.21 2.74 25.46
CA PHE A 749 16.28 4.13 25.92
C PHE A 749 15.10 4.58 26.82
N PHE A 750 13.92 4.02 26.60
CA PHE A 750 12.69 4.31 27.35
C PHE A 750 12.13 3.09 28.07
N GLU A 751 12.97 2.13 28.48
CA GLU A 751 12.55 0.89 29.14
C GLU A 751 11.67 1.10 30.38
N PRO A 752 11.95 2.07 31.29
CA PRO A 752 11.06 2.34 32.43
C PRO A 752 9.63 2.68 31.98
N TYR A 753 9.50 3.52 30.96
CA TYR A 753 8.19 3.88 30.38
C TYR A 753 7.54 2.70 29.67
N ARG A 754 8.32 1.86 28.98
CA ARG A 754 7.82 0.65 28.33
C ARG A 754 7.19 -0.32 29.33
N ARG A 755 7.83 -0.50 30.48
CA ARG A 755 7.32 -1.35 31.57
C ARG A 755 6.04 -0.77 32.18
N ALA A 756 6.02 0.53 32.46
CA ALA A 756 4.82 1.21 32.96
C ALA A 756 3.63 1.11 31.98
N MET A 757 3.91 1.20 30.67
CA MET A 757 2.89 1.16 29.61
C MET A 757 2.61 -0.25 29.07
N ALA A 758 3.20 -1.31 29.65
CA ALA A 758 3.07 -2.67 29.13
C ALA A 758 1.62 -3.15 28.93
N PRO A 759 0.64 -2.82 29.79
CA PRO A 759 -0.76 -3.19 29.55
C PRO A 759 -1.36 -2.51 28.31
N VAL A 760 -1.00 -1.25 28.07
CA VAL A 760 -1.51 -0.42 26.95
C VAL A 760 -0.83 -0.79 25.63
N LEU A 761 0.45 -1.17 25.67
CA LEU A 761 1.25 -1.55 24.50
C LEU A 761 1.07 -3.01 24.06
N ARG A 762 0.08 -3.72 24.62
CA ARG A 762 -0.25 -5.07 24.14
C ARG A 762 -0.60 -4.99 22.65
N PRO A 763 -0.02 -5.84 21.79
CA PRO A 763 -0.24 -5.76 20.35
C PRO A 763 -1.60 -6.36 19.99
N LEU A 764 -2.69 -5.72 20.42
CA LEU A 764 -4.07 -6.22 20.30
C LEU A 764 -4.46 -6.46 18.83
N ALA A 765 -4.13 -5.52 17.94
CA ALA A 765 -4.39 -5.66 16.52
C ALA A 765 -3.67 -6.88 15.92
N LYS A 766 -2.42 -7.13 16.34
CA LYS A 766 -1.68 -8.31 15.87
C LYS A 766 -2.36 -9.60 16.35
N HIS A 767 -2.69 -9.71 17.63
CA HIS A 767 -3.39 -10.88 18.16
C HIS A 767 -4.74 -11.12 17.47
N PHE A 768 -5.50 -10.05 17.20
CA PHE A 768 -6.76 -10.13 16.47
C PHE A 768 -6.55 -10.73 15.07
N TRP A 769 -5.62 -10.18 14.28
CA TRP A 769 -5.38 -10.68 12.93
C TRP A 769 -4.70 -12.05 12.88
N ASP A 770 -3.84 -12.37 13.84
CA ASP A 770 -3.29 -13.71 14.02
C ASP A 770 -4.42 -14.70 14.30
N GLY A 771 -5.38 -14.35 15.17
CA GLY A 771 -6.58 -15.12 15.44
C GLY A 771 -7.49 -15.30 14.22
N VAL A 772 -7.74 -14.22 13.45
CA VAL A 772 -8.48 -14.29 12.18
C VAL A 772 -7.79 -15.23 11.19
N SER A 773 -6.47 -15.12 11.05
CA SER A 773 -5.68 -15.99 10.18
C SER A 773 -5.73 -17.45 10.62
N GLU A 774 -5.55 -17.72 11.91
CA GLU A 774 -5.58 -19.07 12.46
C GLU A 774 -6.95 -19.71 12.34
N TRP A 775 -8.02 -18.96 12.64
CA TRP A 775 -9.40 -19.40 12.47
C TRP A 775 -9.69 -19.73 11.00
N THR A 776 -9.29 -18.87 10.06
CA THR A 776 -9.50 -19.08 8.62
C THR A 776 -8.77 -20.33 8.11
N VAL A 777 -7.50 -20.53 8.51
CA VAL A 777 -6.71 -21.71 8.12
C VAL A 777 -7.25 -22.98 8.77
N THR A 778 -7.71 -22.91 10.01
CA THR A 778 -8.32 -24.03 10.74
C THR A 778 -9.64 -24.44 10.10
N LEU A 779 -10.49 -23.48 9.74
CA LEU A 779 -11.73 -23.72 9.01
C LEU A 779 -11.46 -24.44 7.68
N GLY A 780 -10.46 -23.99 6.91
CA GLY A 780 -10.03 -24.68 5.69
C GLY A 780 -9.49 -26.08 5.93
N ALA A 781 -8.82 -26.30 7.06
CA ALA A 781 -8.38 -27.63 7.46
C ALA A 781 -9.57 -28.54 7.78
N MET A 782 -10.60 -28.05 8.47
CA MET A 782 -11.81 -28.82 8.78
C MET A 782 -12.50 -29.30 7.49
N PHE A 783 -12.79 -28.38 6.56
CA PHE A 783 -13.44 -28.76 5.29
C PHE A 783 -12.60 -29.71 4.43
N ARG A 784 -11.26 -29.62 4.52
CA ARG A 784 -10.38 -30.56 3.81
C ARG A 784 -10.56 -32.01 4.26
N HIS A 785 -10.98 -32.29 5.50
CA HIS A 785 -11.17 -33.67 5.98
C HIS A 785 -12.29 -34.41 5.23
N VAL A 786 -13.21 -33.68 4.60
CA VAL A 786 -14.23 -34.25 3.71
C VAL A 786 -13.57 -34.91 2.50
N TYR A 787 -12.44 -34.40 2.01
CA TYR A 787 -11.74 -34.95 0.84
C TYR A 787 -10.64 -35.92 1.27
N THR A 788 -11.02 -37.17 1.49
CA THR A 788 -10.10 -38.24 1.97
C THR A 788 -9.18 -38.79 0.87
N GLY A 789 -9.50 -38.52 -0.41
CA GLY A 789 -8.83 -39.13 -1.56
C GLY A 789 -9.26 -40.58 -1.81
N ASN A 790 -10.18 -41.12 -1.02
CA ASN A 790 -10.78 -42.44 -1.21
C ASN A 790 -11.97 -42.35 -2.17
N ALA A 791 -11.92 -43.11 -3.27
CA ALA A 791 -12.96 -43.10 -4.30
C ALA A 791 -14.34 -43.53 -3.77
N GLN A 792 -14.41 -44.47 -2.83
CA GLN A 792 -15.65 -44.94 -2.22
C GLN A 792 -16.31 -43.84 -1.38
N THR A 793 -15.51 -43.13 -0.59
CA THR A 793 -15.98 -41.99 0.21
C THR A 793 -16.51 -40.88 -0.70
N ASN A 794 -15.79 -40.57 -1.79
CA ASN A 794 -16.23 -39.57 -2.76
C ASN A 794 -17.54 -39.97 -3.47
N LEU A 795 -17.70 -41.26 -3.82
CA LEU A 795 -18.92 -41.77 -4.44
C LEU A 795 -20.13 -41.67 -3.50
N LEU A 796 -19.92 -41.97 -2.20
CA LEU A 796 -20.94 -41.75 -1.17
C LEU A 796 -21.34 -40.27 -1.07
N PHE A 797 -20.38 -39.34 -1.09
CA PHE A 797 -20.70 -37.91 -1.08
C PHE A 797 -21.48 -37.46 -2.32
N ILE A 798 -21.17 -37.98 -3.50
CA ILE A 798 -21.95 -37.70 -4.72
C ILE A 798 -23.39 -38.17 -4.55
N LEU A 799 -23.59 -39.36 -3.99
CA LEU A 799 -24.93 -39.91 -3.74
C LEU A 799 -25.70 -39.11 -2.69
N ILE A 800 -25.07 -38.75 -1.57
CA ILE A 800 -25.67 -37.89 -0.55
C ILE A 800 -26.02 -36.52 -1.14
N TYR A 801 -25.14 -35.94 -1.95
CA TYR A 801 -25.38 -34.66 -2.61
C TYR A 801 -26.57 -34.75 -3.58
N GLY A 802 -26.66 -35.82 -4.38
CA GLY A 802 -27.82 -36.06 -5.24
C GLY A 802 -29.13 -36.20 -4.46
N ILE A 803 -29.12 -36.92 -3.34
CA ILE A 803 -30.29 -37.05 -2.45
C ILE A 803 -30.67 -35.69 -1.83
N ALA A 804 -29.69 -34.92 -1.37
CA ALA A 804 -29.94 -33.60 -0.81
C ALA A 804 -30.57 -32.66 -1.86
N LEU A 805 -30.07 -32.69 -3.10
CA LEU A 805 -30.66 -31.94 -4.20
C LEU A 805 -32.10 -32.40 -4.52
N PHE A 806 -32.37 -33.71 -4.47
CA PHE A 806 -33.72 -34.27 -4.65
C PHE A 806 -34.73 -33.73 -3.63
N PHE A 807 -34.33 -33.65 -2.36
CA PHE A 807 -35.21 -33.13 -1.32
C PHE A 807 -35.35 -31.61 -1.39
N ILE A 808 -34.28 -30.89 -1.73
CA ILE A 808 -34.31 -29.42 -1.90
C ILE A 808 -35.21 -29.02 -3.08
N SER A 809 -35.30 -29.85 -4.13
CA SER A 809 -36.19 -29.63 -5.26
C SER A 809 -37.65 -30.03 -5.01
N GLY A 810 -38.02 -30.42 -3.78
CA GLY A 810 -39.37 -30.88 -3.47
C GLY A 810 -39.74 -32.21 -4.12
N GLY A 811 -38.74 -33.03 -4.47
CA GLY A 811 -38.93 -34.35 -5.09
C GLY A 811 -39.13 -34.34 -6.61
N SER A 812 -38.95 -33.20 -7.28
CA SER A 812 -39.11 -33.06 -8.74
C SER A 812 -37.75 -33.12 -9.48
N LEU A 813 -36.97 -34.18 -9.26
CA LEU A 813 -35.68 -34.39 -9.94
C LEU A 813 -35.80 -35.39 -11.09
#